data_AF-A0A4V1RXQ9-F1
#
_entry.id   AF-A0A4V1RXQ9-F1
#
_cell.length_a   1.000
_cell.length_b   1.000
_cell.length_c   1.000
_cell.angle_alpha   90.00
_cell.angle_beta   90.00
_cell.angle_gamma   90.00
#
_symmetry.space_group_name_H-M   'P 1'
#
loop_
_entity.id
_entity.type
_entity.pdbx_description
1 polymer ?
#
loop_
_entity_poly.entity_id
_entity_poly.type
_entity_poly.pdbx_seq_one_letter_code
_entity_poly.pdbx_strand_id
1 'polypeptide(L)'
;MSHQNQGADVLSFGFFQGYSNLKRSIRHGPHDLLASHGLATAALTIPSTEAQRTARLKDKQQRLLAQVRGRLTPDNPGASTPFARERQRVEAAMQANEFAFRFEQVISIDAPRLVRRRRNFSSVLQPIFQLMRLFLKEKQLYAGILRRFNPDIFPGVMVAFARVMEAAIAEMDRRFREAGSKGLGMALSEGVAALDRLGNFCFTGDPRVLPTKVMRLLGTTDSLKTCGWPFISPRMLDIREGQGLVNLVGWPQLSNGRPVLMHVASLEYHYDRTVASNRHSQLWFAELGGRSIDGIDRMTTFLHEVFQDLWVPETIAFVARQVRRGLNRGLRSGGRSGVGAYGDVDAGSNDDSARAMAALEAWETREGPFKTSNFEKLSAEVLKFDDRPTNESKMVLKTRRDFAEEIFVALMEGGRKGHPGVESIAPTHSTWPSILRAAIQHTRGAFATRAQWVSGIAAAMVSTSIEWVPGSHRRRLTHQQVVQLVGAAASATILAARPDSLKRRALEAQSRRSVDSSDGKRAKIRPRIDLGCKMPFKQVPDIVEKGFTEIRRLFAKGDQGVLSHYCVAYRCLAECLEDPLCDLMLILTLTIASSSATPEIRPNTKVFNVTTKRRDPALLAANMVTRMLWFLRPDAFPWDKDRDSVLRVSEMTKKIGESRL
;
A
#
# COMPACT_ATOMS: atom_id res chain seq x y z
N MET A 1 17.89 56.50 28.73
CA MET A 1 17.96 55.36 29.68
C MET A 1 19.37 54.75 29.76
N SER A 2 20.03 54.44 28.63
CA SER A 2 21.41 53.92 28.62
C SER A 2 22.41 54.78 29.42
N HIS A 3 22.41 56.11 29.21
CA HIS A 3 23.21 57.05 30.03
C HIS A 3 22.93 56.95 31.54
N GLN A 4 21.66 56.77 31.94
CA GLN A 4 21.27 56.63 33.35
C GLN A 4 21.60 55.25 33.94
N ASN A 5 21.94 54.29 33.06
CA ASN A 5 22.33 52.92 33.35
C ASN A 5 23.82 52.66 33.06
N GLN A 6 24.67 53.68 33.26
CA GLN A 6 26.14 53.58 33.07
C GLN A 6 26.56 53.13 31.65
N GLY A 7 25.79 53.51 30.63
CA GLY A 7 26.07 53.17 29.23
C GLY A 7 25.65 51.76 28.82
N ALA A 8 25.08 50.95 29.72
CA ALA A 8 24.55 49.65 29.38
C ALA A 8 23.15 49.77 28.74
N ASP A 9 23.01 49.25 27.53
CA ASP A 9 21.72 49.19 26.83
C ASP A 9 20.80 48.15 27.47
N VAL A 10 19.73 48.66 28.06
CA VAL A 10 18.67 47.93 28.80
C VAL A 10 17.30 48.07 28.17
N LEU A 11 17.16 48.96 27.19
CA LEU A 11 15.91 49.26 26.51
C LEU A 11 16.10 49.00 25.02
N SER A 12 15.27 48.14 24.44
CA SER A 12 15.22 47.91 23.01
C SER A 12 13.82 48.16 22.47
N PHE A 13 13.75 48.84 21.34
CA PHE A 13 12.51 49.00 20.57
C PHE A 13 12.43 47.85 19.58
N GLY A 14 11.38 47.03 19.72
CA GLY A 14 11.07 45.96 18.77
C GLY A 14 10.36 46.50 17.53
N PHE A 15 9.90 45.58 16.68
CA PHE A 15 9.06 45.92 15.54
C PHE A 15 7.68 46.43 15.99
N PHE A 16 7.04 47.25 15.16
CA PHE A 16 5.60 47.50 15.31
C PHE A 16 4.82 46.22 15.02
N GLN A 17 4.02 45.78 15.97
CA GLN A 17 3.14 44.63 15.79
C GLN A 17 1.76 45.09 15.32
N GLY A 18 1.38 44.68 14.12
CA GLY A 18 0.05 44.93 13.57
C GLY A 18 -0.93 43.82 13.94
N TYR A 19 -2.05 44.20 14.54
CA TYR A 19 -3.21 43.35 14.76
C TYR A 19 -4.33 43.80 13.84
N SER A 20 -5.01 42.84 13.23
CA SER A 20 -6.20 43.10 12.43
C SER A 20 -7.32 42.18 12.90
N ASN A 21 -8.49 42.76 13.13
CA ASN A 21 -9.70 41.98 13.43
C ASN A 21 -10.21 41.25 12.18
N LEU A 22 -9.75 41.61 10.98
CA LEU A 22 -10.10 40.96 9.72
C LEU A 22 -9.87 39.45 9.77
N LYS A 23 -8.81 38.98 10.45
CA LYS A 23 -8.56 37.55 10.62
C LYS A 23 -9.68 36.82 11.37
N ARG A 24 -10.38 37.49 12.30
CA ARG A 24 -11.54 36.94 13.02
C ARG A 24 -12.77 36.84 12.11
N SER A 25 -12.93 37.78 11.19
CA SER A 25 -14.03 37.79 10.20
C SER A 25 -13.86 36.71 9.12
N ILE A 26 -12.62 36.35 8.79
CA ILE A 26 -12.31 35.30 7.80
C ILE A 26 -12.39 33.90 8.44
N ARG A 27 -11.95 33.74 9.70
CA ARG A 27 -11.97 32.45 10.41
C ARG A 27 -12.26 32.61 11.90
N HIS A 28 -13.29 31.92 12.37
CA HIS A 28 -13.57 31.81 13.81
C HIS A 28 -12.67 30.77 14.51
N GLY A 29 -12.06 29.86 13.75
CA GLY A 29 -11.11 28.87 14.23
C GLY A 29 -10.25 28.27 13.11
N PRO A 30 -9.22 27.46 13.44
CA PRO A 30 -8.29 26.91 12.45
C PRO A 30 -8.97 26.03 11.38
N HIS A 31 -10.03 25.31 11.73
CA HIS A 31 -10.77 24.41 10.84
C HIS A 31 -11.79 25.10 9.94
N ASP A 32 -12.09 26.38 10.20
CA ASP A 32 -13.09 27.12 9.43
C ASP A 32 -12.50 27.73 8.15
N LEU A 33 -11.17 27.73 7.93
CA LEU A 33 -10.57 28.29 6.72
C LEU A 33 -10.57 27.25 5.58
N LEU A 34 -11.41 27.41 4.56
CA LEU A 34 -11.47 26.44 3.44
C LEU A 34 -10.21 26.44 2.59
N ALA A 35 -9.54 27.59 2.48
CA ALA A 35 -8.25 27.69 1.82
C ALA A 35 -7.14 26.84 2.48
N SER A 36 -7.37 26.28 3.68
CA SER A 36 -6.31 25.67 4.50
C SER A 36 -6.04 24.17 4.29
N HIS A 37 -6.64 23.53 3.30
CA HIS A 37 -6.59 22.06 3.21
C HIS A 37 -6.01 21.49 1.91
N GLY A 38 -5.59 22.30 0.93
CA GLY A 38 -5.16 21.75 -0.35
C GLY A 38 -6.29 21.03 -1.10
N LEU A 39 -7.52 21.54 -0.97
CA LEU A 39 -8.74 20.95 -1.54
C LEU A 39 -8.66 20.88 -3.07
N ALA A 40 -8.23 21.96 -3.73
CA ALA A 40 -8.08 21.99 -5.18
C ALA A 40 -7.03 20.98 -5.64
N THR A 41 -5.92 20.90 -4.90
CA THR A 41 -4.88 19.89 -5.13
C THR A 41 -5.44 18.49 -5.06
N ALA A 42 -6.17 18.14 -4.00
CA ALA A 42 -6.73 16.79 -3.86
C ALA A 42 -7.79 16.48 -4.93
N ALA A 43 -8.59 17.47 -5.32
CA ALA A 43 -9.63 17.29 -6.34
C ALA A 43 -9.04 17.07 -7.75
N LEU A 44 -8.02 17.85 -8.12
CA LEU A 44 -7.55 17.97 -9.51
C LEU A 44 -6.32 17.11 -9.84
N THR A 45 -5.63 16.55 -8.84
CA THR A 45 -4.37 15.81 -9.08
C THR A 45 -4.51 14.29 -9.11
N ILE A 46 -5.69 13.75 -8.80
CA ILE A 46 -5.98 12.31 -8.92
C ILE A 46 -6.62 12.03 -10.29
N PRO A 47 -6.05 11.14 -11.13
CA PRO A 47 -6.66 10.77 -12.42
C PRO A 47 -8.01 10.09 -12.26
N SER A 48 -8.90 10.28 -13.23
CA SER A 48 -10.23 9.66 -13.23
C SER A 48 -10.16 8.13 -13.20
N THR A 49 -9.16 7.54 -13.86
CA THR A 49 -8.92 6.08 -13.87
C THR A 49 -8.61 5.53 -12.48
N GLU A 50 -7.94 6.31 -11.64
CA GLU A 50 -7.61 5.92 -10.27
C GLU A 50 -8.78 6.13 -9.32
N ALA A 51 -9.46 7.27 -9.43
CA ALA A 51 -10.63 7.56 -8.61
C ALA A 51 -11.77 6.57 -8.83
N GLN A 52 -11.93 6.05 -10.06
CA GLN A 52 -12.97 5.07 -10.39
C GLN A 52 -12.69 3.64 -9.88
N ARG A 53 -11.52 3.36 -9.28
CA ARG A 53 -11.19 2.01 -8.77
C ARG A 53 -12.13 1.52 -7.67
N THR A 54 -12.60 2.42 -6.82
CA THR A 54 -13.55 2.08 -5.76
C THR A 54 -14.64 3.15 -5.68
N ALA A 55 -15.86 2.74 -5.33
CA ALA A 55 -16.97 3.69 -5.13
C ALA A 55 -16.59 4.79 -4.13
N ARG A 56 -15.92 4.42 -3.03
CA ARG A 56 -15.45 5.37 -2.01
C ARG A 56 -14.53 6.46 -2.56
N LEU A 57 -13.54 6.09 -3.40
CA LEU A 57 -12.62 7.07 -4.00
C LEU A 57 -13.35 7.97 -5.00
N LYS A 58 -14.23 7.39 -5.81
CA LYS A 58 -15.04 8.11 -6.80
C LYS A 58 -15.92 9.15 -6.10
N ASP A 59 -16.70 8.74 -5.10
CA ASP A 59 -17.62 9.61 -4.37
C ASP A 59 -16.85 10.75 -3.68
N LYS A 60 -15.69 10.43 -3.10
CA LYS A 60 -14.83 11.42 -2.44
C LYS A 60 -14.26 12.43 -3.44
N GLN A 61 -13.74 11.99 -4.58
CA GLN A 61 -13.27 12.91 -5.62
C GLN A 61 -14.41 13.76 -6.17
N GLN A 62 -15.58 13.16 -6.43
CA GLN A 62 -16.74 13.90 -6.92
C GLN A 62 -17.20 14.98 -5.94
N ARG A 63 -17.19 14.69 -4.64
CA ARG A 63 -17.48 15.68 -3.59
C ARG A 63 -16.46 16.83 -3.59
N LEU A 64 -15.18 16.52 -3.68
CA LEU A 64 -14.11 17.55 -3.73
C LEU A 64 -14.22 18.40 -5.01
N LEU A 65 -14.47 17.78 -6.16
CA LEU A 65 -14.70 18.49 -7.43
C LEU A 65 -15.96 19.35 -7.38
N ALA A 66 -17.05 18.86 -6.77
CA ALA A 66 -18.26 19.65 -6.58
C ALA A 66 -17.98 20.89 -5.73
N GLN A 67 -17.16 20.76 -4.69
CA GLN A 67 -16.76 21.88 -3.84
C GLN A 67 -15.90 22.90 -4.59
N VAL A 68 -14.86 22.45 -5.31
CA VAL A 68 -13.97 23.34 -6.10
C VAL A 68 -14.73 24.07 -7.21
N ARG A 69 -15.82 23.48 -7.72
CA ARG A 69 -16.67 24.04 -8.77
C ARG A 69 -17.87 24.84 -8.26
N GLY A 70 -18.02 25.00 -6.94
CA GLY A 70 -19.16 25.72 -6.36
C GLY A 70 -20.51 24.99 -6.48
N ARG A 71 -20.52 23.71 -6.85
CA ARG A 71 -21.75 22.93 -7.07
C ARG A 71 -22.43 22.47 -5.78
N LEU A 72 -21.76 22.58 -4.64
CA LEU A 72 -22.36 22.29 -3.33
C LEU A 72 -23.34 23.39 -2.90
N THR A 73 -23.20 24.60 -3.44
CA THR A 73 -24.04 25.76 -3.13
C THR A 73 -24.50 26.43 -4.44
N PRO A 74 -25.47 25.85 -5.17
CA PRO A 74 -25.87 26.33 -6.49
C PRO A 74 -26.31 27.80 -6.50
N ASP A 75 -27.02 28.24 -5.45
CA ASP A 75 -27.54 29.61 -5.34
C ASP A 75 -26.45 30.64 -5.02
N ASN A 76 -25.33 30.20 -4.42
CA ASN A 76 -24.14 31.01 -4.21
C ASN A 76 -22.88 30.14 -4.40
N PRO A 77 -22.39 29.95 -5.64
CA PRO A 77 -21.27 29.07 -5.91
C PRO A 77 -20.00 29.44 -5.13
N GLY A 78 -19.82 30.73 -4.84
CA GLY A 78 -18.69 31.24 -4.09
C GLY A 78 -18.66 30.79 -2.62
N ALA A 79 -19.81 30.40 -2.04
CA ALA A 79 -19.88 30.00 -0.64
C ALA A 79 -19.20 28.65 -0.34
N SER A 80 -19.01 27.79 -1.35
CA SER A 80 -18.37 26.48 -1.19
C SER A 80 -16.95 26.40 -1.77
N THR A 81 -16.56 27.35 -2.64
CA THR A 81 -15.21 27.40 -3.20
C THR A 81 -14.24 28.09 -2.23
N PRO A 82 -13.01 27.55 -2.04
CA PRO A 82 -12.12 28.02 -0.98
C PRO A 82 -11.83 29.52 -1.01
N PHE A 83 -11.30 30.03 -2.12
CA PHE A 83 -10.85 31.42 -2.21
C PHE A 83 -12.01 32.41 -2.41
N ALA A 84 -13.07 32.03 -3.14
CA ALA A 84 -14.23 32.90 -3.31
C ALA A 84 -14.98 33.10 -2.01
N ARG A 85 -15.08 32.06 -1.17
CA ARG A 85 -15.72 32.19 0.13
C ARG A 85 -14.93 33.13 1.04
N GLU A 86 -13.59 32.99 1.09
CA GLU A 86 -12.78 33.92 1.88
C GLU A 86 -12.87 35.35 1.33
N ARG A 87 -12.93 35.52 0.02
CA ARG A 87 -13.17 36.81 -0.61
C ARG A 87 -14.50 37.43 -0.15
N GLN A 88 -15.60 36.67 -0.25
CA GLN A 88 -16.93 37.13 0.17
C GLN A 88 -16.94 37.53 1.66
N ARG A 89 -16.26 36.77 2.52
CA ARG A 89 -16.11 37.12 3.95
C ARG A 89 -15.33 38.42 4.16
N VAL A 90 -14.24 38.63 3.42
CA VAL A 90 -13.48 39.89 3.47
C VAL A 90 -14.31 41.06 2.95
N GLU A 91 -14.98 40.90 1.80
CA GLU A 91 -15.84 41.93 1.21
C GLU A 91 -17.00 42.29 2.16
N ALA A 92 -17.62 41.30 2.82
CA ALA A 92 -18.67 41.53 3.82
C ALA A 92 -18.12 42.27 5.06
N ALA A 93 -16.94 41.90 5.56
CA ALA A 93 -16.30 42.61 6.67
C ALA A 93 -15.95 44.05 6.28
N MET A 94 -15.53 44.29 5.04
CA MET A 94 -15.32 45.64 4.50
C MET A 94 -16.60 46.47 4.47
N GLN A 95 -17.70 45.88 4.00
CA GLN A 95 -19.01 46.56 3.96
C GLN A 95 -19.54 46.87 5.38
N ALA A 96 -19.32 45.98 6.34
CA ALA A 96 -19.71 46.16 7.73
C ALA A 96 -18.72 47.02 8.54
N ASN A 97 -17.62 47.49 7.94
CA ASN A 97 -16.54 48.22 8.61
C ASN A 97 -15.86 47.46 9.77
N GLU A 98 -15.83 46.13 9.69
CA GLU A 98 -15.32 45.21 10.73
C GLU A 98 -13.84 44.81 10.54
N PHE A 99 -13.00 45.71 10.05
CA PHE A 99 -11.59 45.41 9.70
C PHE A 99 -10.57 46.27 10.44
N ALA A 100 -10.89 46.70 11.66
CA ALA A 100 -10.03 47.56 12.48
C ALA A 100 -8.57 47.04 12.56
N PHE A 101 -7.63 47.93 12.29
CA PHE A 101 -6.20 47.71 12.43
C PHE A 101 -5.67 48.42 13.68
N ARG A 102 -4.89 47.70 14.48
CA ARG A 102 -4.18 48.23 15.63
C ARG A 102 -2.69 47.97 15.44
N PHE A 103 -1.87 49.01 15.55
CA PHE A 103 -0.41 48.86 15.60
C PHE A 103 0.07 49.12 17.02
N GLU A 104 0.93 48.24 17.52
CA GLU A 104 1.54 48.34 18.84
C GLU A 104 3.05 48.42 18.71
N GLN A 105 3.68 49.39 19.38
CA GLN A 105 5.14 49.42 19.50
C GLN A 105 5.55 48.43 20.58
N VAL A 106 6.30 47.39 20.22
CA VAL A 106 6.87 46.46 21.22
C VAL A 106 8.10 47.12 21.84
N ILE A 107 8.17 47.13 23.17
CA ILE A 107 9.28 47.67 23.95
C ILE A 107 9.74 46.56 24.88
N SER A 108 11.04 46.27 24.90
CA SER A 108 11.62 45.30 25.81
C SER A 108 12.59 46.00 26.76
N ILE A 109 12.45 45.71 28.04
CA ILE A 109 13.31 46.23 29.10
C ILE A 109 13.95 45.04 29.81
N ASP A 110 15.27 44.96 29.73
CA ASP A 110 16.05 43.95 30.44
C ASP A 110 16.24 44.40 31.90
N ALA A 111 15.27 44.08 32.74
CA ALA A 111 15.28 44.45 34.15
C ALA A 111 16.51 43.90 34.92
N PRO A 112 16.99 42.67 34.68
CA PRO A 112 18.26 42.18 35.24
C PRO A 112 19.48 43.06 34.89
N ARG A 113 19.55 43.62 33.69
CA ARG A 113 20.67 44.48 33.28
C ARG A 113 20.59 45.93 33.79
N LEU A 114 19.50 46.31 34.47
CA LEU A 114 19.43 47.59 35.16
C LEU A 114 20.34 47.58 36.39
N VAL A 115 21.04 48.69 36.62
CA VAL A 115 21.77 48.92 37.88
C VAL A 115 20.82 48.82 39.07
N ARG A 116 21.30 48.23 40.17
CA ARG A 116 20.48 47.81 41.32
C ARG A 116 19.54 48.91 41.84
N ARG A 117 20.02 50.15 41.92
CA ARG A 117 19.24 51.34 42.35
C ARG A 117 18.09 51.75 41.42
N ARG A 118 18.11 51.31 40.16
CA ARG A 118 17.13 51.64 39.12
C ARG A 118 16.20 50.49 38.77
N ARG A 119 16.31 49.33 39.45
CA ARG A 119 15.36 48.22 39.35
C ARG A 119 14.08 48.53 40.13
N ASN A 120 13.36 49.56 39.70
CA ASN A 120 12.13 50.01 40.31
C ASN A 120 11.05 50.27 39.24
N PHE A 121 9.79 50.25 39.68
CA PHE A 121 8.63 50.37 38.81
C PHE A 121 8.65 51.66 37.97
N SER A 122 9.02 52.79 38.58
CA SER A 122 9.12 54.09 37.91
C SER A 122 10.12 54.08 36.76
N SER A 123 11.28 53.44 36.94
CA SER A 123 12.33 53.35 35.90
C SER A 123 11.89 52.48 34.73
N VAL A 124 11.10 51.43 34.97
CA VAL A 124 10.54 50.56 33.92
C VAL A 124 9.41 51.26 33.15
N LEU A 125 8.55 52.03 33.82
CA LEU A 125 7.44 52.72 33.16
C LEU A 125 7.86 54.00 32.42
N GLN A 126 8.94 54.66 32.85
CA GLN A 126 9.42 55.90 32.25
C GLN A 126 9.45 55.89 30.70
N PRO A 127 10.05 54.90 30.02
CA PRO A 127 10.07 54.86 28.55
C PRO A 127 8.67 54.68 27.94
N ILE A 128 7.77 53.95 28.61
CA ILE A 128 6.38 53.77 28.18
C ILE A 128 5.65 55.12 28.23
N PHE A 129 5.78 55.87 29.34
CA PHE A 129 5.17 57.19 29.46
C PHE A 129 5.72 58.20 28.46
N GLN A 130 7.01 58.13 28.14
CA GLN A 130 7.60 58.99 27.10
C GLN A 130 7.03 58.68 25.73
N LEU A 131 6.82 57.41 25.38
CA LEU A 131 6.16 57.03 24.12
C LEU A 131 4.69 57.43 24.11
N MET A 132 3.96 57.23 25.22
CA MET A 132 2.58 57.70 25.33
C MET A 132 2.51 59.21 25.13
N ARG A 133 3.39 59.98 25.77
CA ARG A 133 3.49 61.43 25.56
C ARG A 133 3.77 61.77 24.10
N LEU A 134 4.75 61.10 23.48
CA LEU A 134 5.08 61.30 22.06
C LEU A 134 3.83 61.11 21.19
N PHE A 135 3.15 59.97 21.31
CA PHE A 135 1.97 59.64 20.50
C PHE A 135 0.70 60.44 20.85
N LEU A 136 0.57 60.98 22.06
CA LEU A 136 -0.61 61.76 22.47
C LEU A 136 -0.44 63.26 22.27
N LYS A 137 0.77 63.80 22.43
CA LYS A 137 1.02 65.26 22.47
C LYS A 137 1.90 65.77 21.33
N GLU A 138 2.70 64.91 20.71
CA GLU A 138 3.76 65.35 19.77
C GLU A 138 3.51 64.81 18.36
N LYS A 139 2.24 64.86 17.92
CA LYS A 139 1.75 64.34 16.62
C LYS A 139 2.59 64.81 15.44
N GLN A 140 3.03 66.06 15.44
CA GLN A 140 3.87 66.65 14.40
C GLN A 140 5.18 65.90 14.17
N LEU A 141 5.75 65.24 15.20
CA LEU A 141 7.04 64.57 15.09
C LEU A 141 6.97 63.27 14.29
N TYR A 142 5.82 62.62 14.27
CA TYR A 142 5.66 61.33 13.59
C TYR A 142 4.64 61.35 12.44
N ALA A 143 3.77 62.35 12.34
CA ALA A 143 2.73 62.39 11.30
C ALA A 143 3.30 62.41 9.88
N GLY A 144 4.47 63.05 9.66
CA GLY A 144 5.15 63.05 8.37
C GLY A 144 5.88 61.73 8.04
N ILE A 145 6.14 60.90 9.04
CA ILE A 145 6.87 59.63 8.91
C ILE A 145 5.89 58.45 8.83
N LEU A 146 4.76 58.53 9.54
CA LEU A 146 3.69 57.56 9.50
C LEU A 146 2.92 57.69 8.18
N ARG A 147 3.35 56.90 7.19
CA ARG A 147 2.56 56.69 5.97
C ARG A 147 1.23 56.06 6.36
N ARG A 148 0.16 56.84 6.22
CA ARG A 148 -1.21 56.39 6.50
C ARG A 148 -1.68 55.56 5.30
N PHE A 149 -1.60 54.25 5.42
CA PHE A 149 -2.34 53.38 4.50
C PHE A 149 -3.83 53.58 4.78
N ASN A 150 -4.62 53.84 3.74
CA ASN A 150 -6.06 53.80 3.87
C ASN A 150 -6.43 52.39 4.43
N PRO A 151 -7.16 52.31 5.56
CA PRO A 151 -7.52 51.03 6.20
C PRO A 151 -8.11 49.99 5.25
N ASP A 152 -8.78 50.42 4.18
CA ASP A 152 -9.42 49.54 3.18
C ASP A 152 -8.43 48.88 2.22
N ILE A 153 -7.21 49.40 2.11
CA ILE A 153 -6.20 48.90 1.15
C ILE A 153 -5.81 47.47 1.47
N PHE A 154 -5.53 47.14 2.74
CA PHE A 154 -5.08 45.79 3.09
C PHE A 154 -6.17 44.73 2.87
N PRO A 155 -7.43 44.91 3.35
CA PRO A 155 -8.54 44.05 2.96
C PRO A 155 -8.71 43.95 1.44
N GLY A 156 -8.61 45.08 0.71
CA GLY A 156 -8.68 45.09 -0.75
C GLY A 156 -7.58 44.26 -1.44
N VAL A 157 -6.36 44.28 -0.91
CA VAL A 157 -5.25 43.42 -1.37
C VAL A 157 -5.58 41.95 -1.13
N MET A 158 -6.19 41.58 0.00
CA MET A 158 -6.65 40.21 0.25
C MET A 158 -7.74 39.75 -0.73
N VAL A 159 -8.68 40.64 -1.07
CA VAL A 159 -9.70 40.40 -2.11
C VAL A 159 -9.03 40.17 -3.46
N ALA A 160 -8.04 40.98 -3.83
CA ALA A 160 -7.30 40.81 -5.07
C ALA A 160 -6.53 39.48 -5.11
N PHE A 161 -5.87 39.09 -4.02
CA PHE A 161 -5.22 37.78 -3.91
C PHE A 161 -6.21 36.63 -4.13
N ALA A 162 -7.39 36.72 -3.50
CA ALA A 162 -8.43 35.71 -3.66
C ALA A 162 -8.84 35.54 -5.13
N ARG A 163 -9.11 36.66 -5.83
CA ARG A 163 -9.50 36.66 -7.25
C ARG A 163 -8.44 36.02 -8.14
N VAL A 164 -7.17 36.30 -7.90
CA VAL A 164 -6.07 35.69 -8.66
C VAL A 164 -6.01 34.18 -8.43
N MET A 165 -6.14 33.72 -7.17
CA MET A 165 -6.13 32.29 -6.85
C MET A 165 -7.36 31.57 -7.41
N GLU A 166 -8.54 32.18 -7.34
CA GLU A 166 -9.78 31.69 -7.96
C GLU A 166 -9.58 31.49 -9.47
N ALA A 167 -9.09 32.52 -10.17
CA ALA A 167 -8.86 32.46 -11.61
C ALA A 167 -7.84 31.37 -11.99
N ALA A 168 -6.74 31.26 -11.25
CA ALA A 168 -5.72 30.26 -11.49
C ALA A 168 -6.25 28.83 -11.27
N ILE A 169 -7.04 28.58 -10.23
CA ILE A 169 -7.64 27.26 -9.96
C ILE A 169 -8.73 26.93 -10.97
N ALA A 170 -9.52 27.90 -11.40
CA ALA A 170 -10.52 27.71 -12.46
C ALA A 170 -9.85 27.28 -13.78
N GLU A 171 -8.72 27.89 -14.13
CA GLU A 171 -7.92 27.50 -15.29
C GLU A 171 -7.36 26.08 -15.14
N MET A 172 -6.92 25.68 -13.93
CA MET A 172 -6.47 24.31 -13.66
C MET A 172 -7.61 23.28 -13.76
N ASP A 173 -8.82 23.61 -13.30
CA ASP A 173 -10.01 22.75 -13.50
C ASP A 173 -10.36 22.62 -14.99
N ARG A 174 -10.25 23.70 -15.78
CA ARG A 174 -10.46 23.65 -17.24
C ARG A 174 -9.47 22.66 -17.88
N ARG A 175 -8.18 22.79 -17.59
CA ARG A 175 -7.14 21.87 -18.12
C ARG A 175 -7.32 20.43 -17.64
N PHE A 176 -7.76 20.23 -16.40
CA PHE A 176 -8.09 18.92 -15.87
C PHE A 176 -9.21 18.25 -16.67
N ARG A 177 -10.26 19.02 -17.03
CA ARG A 177 -11.36 18.51 -17.87
C ARG A 177 -10.90 18.17 -19.28
N GLU A 178 -10.07 19.01 -19.89
CA GLU A 178 -9.53 18.78 -21.24
C GLU A 178 -8.64 17.55 -21.33
N ALA A 179 -7.88 17.24 -20.27
CA ALA A 179 -7.07 16.03 -20.19
C ALA A 179 -7.90 14.74 -19.96
N GLY A 180 -9.19 14.87 -19.60
CA GLY A 180 -10.13 13.77 -19.47
C GLY A 180 -9.70 12.71 -18.45
N SER A 181 -9.48 11.48 -18.94
CA SER A 181 -9.16 10.33 -18.09
C SER A 181 -7.76 10.40 -17.46
N LYS A 182 -6.83 11.16 -18.07
CA LYS A 182 -5.44 11.31 -17.59
C LYS A 182 -5.33 12.26 -16.40
N GLY A 183 -6.24 13.23 -16.28
CA GLY A 183 -6.15 14.31 -15.29
C GLY A 183 -4.96 15.24 -15.56
N LEU A 184 -4.55 16.02 -14.56
CA LEU A 184 -3.39 16.92 -14.69
C LEU A 184 -2.07 16.12 -14.75
N GLY A 185 -1.11 16.56 -15.58
CA GLY A 185 0.27 16.07 -15.53
C GLY A 185 1.02 16.55 -14.28
N MET A 186 2.30 16.17 -14.12
CA MET A 186 3.09 16.54 -12.94
C MET A 186 3.20 18.06 -12.75
N ALA A 187 3.57 18.81 -13.79
CA ALA A 187 3.81 20.25 -13.67
C ALA A 187 2.54 20.99 -13.21
N LEU A 188 1.39 20.72 -13.84
CA LEU A 188 0.12 21.32 -13.41
C LEU A 188 -0.32 20.83 -12.03
N SER A 189 -0.05 19.56 -11.67
CA SER A 189 -0.34 19.04 -10.33
C SER A 189 0.46 19.77 -9.24
N GLU A 190 1.76 19.99 -9.46
CA GLU A 190 2.60 20.80 -8.57
C GLU A 190 2.19 22.28 -8.59
N GLY A 191 1.72 22.78 -9.73
CA GLY A 191 1.17 24.13 -9.88
C GLY A 191 -0.03 24.38 -8.97
N VAL A 192 -1.04 23.50 -9.03
CA VAL A 192 -2.20 23.58 -8.12
C VAL A 192 -1.76 23.48 -6.66
N ALA A 193 -0.82 22.58 -6.36
CA ALA A 193 -0.26 22.41 -5.02
C ALA A 193 0.48 23.65 -4.50
N ALA A 194 1.17 24.38 -5.37
CA ALA A 194 1.79 25.66 -5.06
C ALA A 194 0.72 26.73 -4.83
N LEU A 195 -0.28 26.85 -5.71
CA LEU A 195 -1.37 27.82 -5.60
C LEU A 195 -2.15 27.68 -4.30
N ASP A 196 -2.56 26.45 -3.92
CA ASP A 196 -3.27 26.20 -2.66
C ASP A 196 -2.46 26.66 -1.43
N ARG A 197 -1.14 26.37 -1.44
CA ARG A 197 -0.24 26.72 -0.32
C ARG A 197 0.07 28.20 -0.25
N LEU A 198 0.32 28.83 -1.40
CA LEU A 198 0.53 30.28 -1.49
C LEU A 198 -0.73 31.03 -1.09
N GLY A 199 -1.90 30.60 -1.57
CA GLY A 199 -3.18 31.16 -1.17
C GLY A 199 -3.39 31.03 0.33
N ASN A 200 -3.19 29.85 0.91
CA ASN A 200 -3.25 29.65 2.36
C ASN A 200 -2.29 30.60 3.11
N PHE A 201 -1.05 30.73 2.64
CA PHE A 201 -0.08 31.66 3.22
C PHE A 201 -0.55 33.12 3.14
N CYS A 202 -1.09 33.58 2.02
CA CYS A 202 -1.59 34.96 1.88
C CYS A 202 -2.70 35.31 2.89
N PHE A 203 -3.56 34.34 3.21
CA PHE A 203 -4.66 34.53 4.17
C PHE A 203 -4.24 34.36 5.64
N THR A 204 -3.28 33.48 5.91
CA THR A 204 -2.91 33.13 7.30
C THR A 204 -1.66 33.85 7.79
N GLY A 205 -0.70 34.09 6.89
CA GLY A 205 0.67 34.47 7.18
C GLY A 205 1.49 33.35 7.83
N ASP A 206 1.01 32.11 7.86
CA ASP A 206 1.69 31.00 8.53
C ASP A 206 2.77 30.39 7.64
N PRO A 207 4.07 30.57 7.93
CA PRO A 207 5.14 30.05 7.08
C PRO A 207 5.19 28.51 7.05
N ARG A 208 4.56 27.81 8.01
CA ARG A 208 4.57 26.34 8.07
C ARG A 208 3.82 25.69 6.91
N VAL A 209 2.93 26.43 6.23
CA VAL A 209 2.18 25.92 5.07
C VAL A 209 3.05 25.88 3.80
N LEU A 210 4.23 26.51 3.83
CA LEU A 210 5.17 26.61 2.70
C LEU A 210 6.35 25.65 2.89
N PRO A 211 6.42 24.53 2.14
CA PRO A 211 7.53 23.59 2.22
C PRO A 211 8.84 24.27 1.79
N THR A 212 9.72 24.54 2.75
CA THR A 212 10.90 25.40 2.54
C THR A 212 11.82 24.90 1.43
N LYS A 213 11.97 23.58 1.27
CA LYS A 213 12.82 22.97 0.24
C LYS A 213 12.36 23.32 -1.18
N VAL A 214 11.05 23.21 -1.44
CA VAL A 214 10.48 23.46 -2.78
C VAL A 214 10.29 24.97 -2.99
N MET A 215 9.74 25.68 -2.00
CA MET A 215 9.40 27.10 -2.11
C MET A 215 10.63 28.01 -2.24
N ARG A 216 11.78 27.60 -1.73
CA ARG A 216 13.06 28.31 -1.96
C ARG A 216 13.45 28.25 -3.43
N LEU A 217 13.37 27.07 -4.05
CA LEU A 217 13.72 26.87 -5.47
C LEU A 217 12.75 27.57 -6.41
N LEU A 218 11.48 27.65 -6.04
CA LEU A 218 10.50 28.45 -6.78
C LEU A 218 10.75 29.97 -6.67
N GLY A 219 11.71 30.43 -5.85
CA GLY A 219 11.98 31.84 -5.60
C GLY A 219 10.94 32.52 -4.70
N THR A 220 9.96 31.76 -4.19
CA THR A 220 8.90 32.28 -3.31
C THR A 220 9.50 32.83 -2.02
N THR A 221 10.39 32.08 -1.37
CA THR A 221 10.94 32.48 -0.06
C THR A 221 11.73 33.79 -0.14
N ASP A 222 12.51 33.98 -1.20
CA ASP A 222 13.33 35.18 -1.36
C ASP A 222 12.46 36.39 -1.73
N SER A 223 11.45 36.20 -2.59
CA SER A 223 10.46 37.24 -2.87
C SER A 223 9.73 37.68 -1.60
N LEU A 224 9.28 36.74 -0.76
CA LEU A 224 8.59 37.06 0.48
C LEU A 224 9.50 37.79 1.50
N LYS A 225 10.79 37.46 1.55
CA LYS A 225 11.76 38.15 2.42
C LYS A 225 11.99 39.60 2.02
N THR A 226 11.89 39.92 0.73
CA THR A 226 12.03 41.28 0.21
C THR A 226 10.69 42.02 0.17
N CYS A 227 9.66 41.52 0.87
CA CYS A 227 8.29 42.05 0.86
C CYS A 227 7.65 42.07 -0.54
N GLY A 228 8.13 41.20 -1.44
CA GLY A 228 7.62 41.02 -2.79
C GLY A 228 6.38 40.13 -2.88
N TRP A 229 5.84 40.02 -4.08
CA TRP A 229 4.67 39.19 -4.39
C TRP A 229 5.00 37.70 -4.27
N PRO A 230 4.07 36.82 -3.84
CA PRO A 230 4.23 35.37 -3.94
C PRO A 230 4.64 34.95 -5.36
N PHE A 231 5.86 34.45 -5.50
CA PHE A 231 6.49 34.20 -6.80
C PHE A 231 6.64 32.70 -7.05
N ILE A 232 6.34 32.28 -8.29
CA ILE A 232 6.64 30.95 -8.80
C ILE A 232 7.55 31.16 -10.02
N SER A 233 8.81 30.75 -9.90
CA SER A 233 9.80 30.86 -10.98
C SER A 233 9.39 29.99 -12.18
N PRO A 234 9.10 30.58 -13.36
CA PRO A 234 8.78 29.81 -14.57
C PRO A 234 9.96 28.95 -15.04
N ARG A 235 11.19 29.27 -14.63
CA ARG A 235 12.38 28.45 -14.91
C ARG A 235 12.37 27.11 -14.17
N MET A 236 11.65 27.04 -13.05
CA MET A 236 11.56 25.83 -12.23
C MET A 236 10.23 25.11 -12.40
N LEU A 237 9.13 25.88 -12.42
CA LEU A 237 7.78 25.38 -12.59
C LEU A 237 7.00 26.36 -13.47
N ASP A 238 6.85 26.05 -14.75
CA ASP A 238 6.02 26.83 -15.66
C ASP A 238 4.63 26.22 -15.77
N ILE A 239 3.62 27.01 -15.38
CA ILE A 239 2.21 26.61 -15.40
C ILE A 239 1.40 27.43 -16.42
N ARG A 240 2.05 28.33 -17.17
CA ARG A 240 1.36 29.31 -18.01
C ARG A 240 0.73 28.67 -19.25
N GLU A 241 1.42 27.75 -19.90
CA GLU A 241 0.99 27.19 -21.19
C GLU A 241 0.95 25.65 -21.20
N GLY A 242 0.04 25.10 -22.01
CA GLY A 242 -0.05 23.66 -22.29
C GLY A 242 -0.11 22.77 -21.03
N GLN A 243 0.69 21.70 -21.04
CA GLN A 243 0.82 20.72 -19.95
C GLN A 243 1.73 21.21 -18.80
N GLY A 244 2.25 22.43 -18.89
CA GLY A 244 3.27 22.95 -17.98
C GLY A 244 4.62 22.26 -18.13
N LEU A 245 5.65 22.88 -17.56
CA LEU A 245 7.01 22.36 -17.54
C LEU A 245 7.57 22.39 -16.12
N VAL A 246 8.33 21.35 -15.77
CA VAL A 246 9.02 21.25 -14.49
C VAL A 246 10.49 20.96 -14.73
N ASN A 247 11.37 21.76 -14.15
CA ASN A 247 12.81 21.53 -14.23
C ASN A 247 13.22 20.46 -13.21
N LEU A 248 13.27 19.21 -13.68
CA LEU A 248 13.61 18.06 -12.85
C LEU A 248 15.07 18.02 -12.41
N VAL A 249 15.98 18.58 -13.20
CA VAL A 249 17.42 18.61 -12.88
C VAL A 249 17.67 19.44 -11.63
N GLY A 250 16.97 20.57 -11.50
CA GLY A 250 17.02 21.41 -10.30
C GLY A 250 15.98 21.08 -9.23
N TRP A 251 15.13 20.06 -9.43
CA TRP A 251 14.03 19.77 -8.50
C TRP A 251 14.54 19.02 -7.25
N PRO A 252 14.03 19.31 -6.05
CA PRO A 252 14.50 18.65 -4.84
C PRO A 252 14.13 17.16 -4.84
N GLN A 253 15.08 16.33 -4.41
CA GLN A 253 14.94 14.87 -4.36
C GLN A 253 14.98 14.35 -2.92
N LEU A 254 14.33 13.21 -2.70
CA LEU A 254 14.44 12.37 -1.52
C LEU A 254 15.74 11.57 -1.55
N SER A 255 16.10 10.94 -0.44
CA SER A 255 17.31 10.08 -0.35
C SER A 255 17.32 8.93 -1.37
N ASN A 256 16.15 8.47 -1.81
CA ASN A 256 15.99 7.42 -2.81
C ASN A 256 15.99 7.94 -4.27
N GLY A 257 16.35 9.21 -4.49
CA GLY A 257 16.41 9.85 -5.81
C GLY A 257 15.05 10.27 -6.38
N ARG A 258 13.93 9.98 -5.70
CA ARG A 258 12.60 10.41 -6.16
C ARG A 258 12.38 11.91 -5.88
N PRO A 259 11.66 12.64 -6.74
CA PRO A 259 11.37 14.04 -6.50
C PRO A 259 10.41 14.23 -5.33
N VAL A 260 10.64 15.31 -4.58
CA VAL A 260 9.73 15.79 -3.54
C VAL A 260 8.56 16.48 -4.23
N LEU A 261 7.36 15.89 -4.16
CA LEU A 261 6.14 16.41 -4.79
C LEU A 261 5.18 16.95 -3.73
N MET A 262 4.80 18.22 -3.86
CA MET A 262 3.88 18.89 -2.93
C MET A 262 2.46 18.34 -3.03
N HIS A 263 2.00 17.96 -4.22
CA HIS A 263 0.62 17.48 -4.37
C HIS A 263 0.38 16.13 -3.69
N VAL A 264 1.41 15.28 -3.59
CA VAL A 264 1.34 13.95 -2.96
C VAL A 264 0.97 14.06 -1.49
N ALA A 265 1.51 15.05 -0.76
CA ALA A 265 1.17 15.28 0.64
C ALA A 265 -0.31 15.66 0.82
N SER A 266 -0.88 16.43 -0.11
CA SER A 266 -2.32 16.78 -0.08
C SER A 266 -3.19 15.54 -0.35
N LEU A 267 -2.75 14.65 -1.25
CA LEU A 267 -3.45 13.40 -1.51
C LEU A 267 -3.42 12.44 -0.32
N GLU A 268 -2.31 12.39 0.42
CA GLU A 268 -2.19 11.57 1.62
C GLU A 268 -3.14 12.04 2.73
N TYR A 269 -3.23 13.36 2.92
CA TYR A 269 -4.15 13.96 3.89
C TYR A 269 -5.62 13.71 3.52
N HIS A 270 -5.98 13.94 2.25
CA HIS A 270 -7.38 13.82 1.83
C HIS A 270 -7.81 12.38 1.63
N TYR A 271 -7.04 11.53 0.97
CA TYR A 271 -7.47 10.17 0.66
C TYR A 271 -6.88 9.17 1.64
N ASP A 272 -5.60 8.85 1.45
CA ASP A 272 -4.74 8.07 2.31
C ASP A 272 -3.35 7.93 1.65
N ARG A 273 -2.43 7.30 2.38
CA ARG A 273 -1.07 7.00 1.92
C ARG A 273 -1.02 6.11 0.66
N THR A 274 -2.03 5.28 0.41
CA THR A 274 -2.02 4.36 -0.73
C THR A 274 -2.25 5.09 -2.04
N VAL A 275 -3.21 6.02 -2.05
CA VAL A 275 -3.49 6.90 -3.19
C VAL A 275 -2.31 7.81 -3.45
N ALA A 276 -1.76 8.42 -2.41
CA ALA A 276 -0.57 9.28 -2.52
C ALA A 276 0.62 8.52 -3.13
N SER A 277 0.93 7.32 -2.61
CA SER A 277 2.02 6.49 -3.12
C SER A 277 1.77 6.01 -4.54
N ASN A 278 0.53 5.67 -4.90
CA ASN A 278 0.18 5.25 -6.24
C ASN A 278 0.38 6.40 -7.23
N ARG A 279 -0.11 7.60 -6.91
CA ARG A 279 0.09 8.78 -7.74
C ARG A 279 1.56 9.13 -7.90
N HIS A 280 2.34 9.14 -6.83
CA HIS A 280 3.79 9.40 -6.87
C HIS A 280 4.52 8.41 -7.78
N SER A 281 4.16 7.12 -7.68
CA SER A 281 4.78 6.05 -8.47
C SER A 281 4.40 6.13 -9.95
N GLN A 282 3.12 6.40 -10.25
CA GLN A 282 2.66 6.62 -11.62
C GLN A 282 3.44 7.75 -12.28
N LEU A 283 3.54 8.92 -11.64
CA LEU A 283 4.28 10.05 -12.20
C LEU A 283 5.77 9.72 -12.38
N TRP A 284 6.38 9.08 -11.37
CA TRP A 284 7.78 8.68 -11.41
C TRP A 284 8.11 7.80 -12.63
N PHE A 285 7.32 6.75 -12.86
CA PHE A 285 7.58 5.83 -13.98
C PHE A 285 7.03 6.32 -15.33
N ALA A 286 5.94 7.09 -15.35
CA ALA A 286 5.29 7.51 -16.59
C ALA A 286 5.88 8.79 -17.19
N GLU A 287 6.22 9.78 -16.35
CA GLU A 287 6.58 11.13 -16.80
C GLU A 287 8.05 11.49 -16.53
N LEU A 288 8.65 10.89 -15.51
CA LEU A 288 9.97 11.31 -14.99
C LEU A 288 11.10 10.36 -15.41
N GLY A 289 10.81 9.39 -16.26
CA GLY A 289 11.79 8.40 -16.71
C GLY A 289 12.23 7.40 -15.64
N GLY A 290 11.70 7.49 -14.42
CA GLY A 290 11.85 6.53 -13.32
C GLY A 290 13.28 6.07 -13.03
N ARG A 291 13.42 4.99 -12.26
CA ARG A 291 14.54 4.09 -12.51
C ARG A 291 14.22 3.47 -13.86
N SER A 292 14.87 3.92 -14.93
CA SER A 292 14.77 3.26 -16.23
C SER A 292 15.15 1.80 -16.03
N ILE A 293 14.14 0.92 -15.98
CA ILE A 293 14.33 -0.52 -16.02
C ILE A 293 14.61 -0.81 -17.49
N ASP A 294 15.86 -0.60 -17.89
CA ASP A 294 16.38 -0.76 -19.26
C ASP A 294 17.11 -2.09 -19.46
N GLY A 295 17.04 -2.96 -18.45
CA GLY A 295 17.59 -4.30 -18.50
C GLY A 295 17.16 -5.16 -17.32
N ILE A 296 17.51 -6.43 -17.44
CA ILE A 296 17.20 -7.47 -16.47
C ILE A 296 17.87 -7.22 -15.11
N ASP A 297 19.14 -6.80 -15.09
CA ASP A 297 19.87 -6.58 -13.84
C ASP A 297 19.30 -5.43 -13.01
N ARG A 298 18.78 -4.40 -13.69
CA ARG A 298 18.07 -3.31 -13.02
C ARG A 298 16.69 -3.73 -12.55
N MET A 299 16.01 -4.60 -13.30
CA MET A 299 14.73 -5.18 -12.88
C MET A 299 14.89 -6.01 -11.61
N THR A 300 15.92 -6.87 -11.54
CA THR A 300 16.17 -7.70 -10.36
C THR A 300 16.56 -6.88 -9.15
N THR A 301 17.44 -5.88 -9.32
CA THR A 301 17.81 -4.94 -8.24
C THR A 301 16.60 -4.16 -7.72
N PHE A 302 15.76 -3.63 -8.63
CA PHE A 302 14.54 -2.93 -8.27
C PHE A 302 13.57 -3.84 -7.49
N LEU A 303 13.37 -5.07 -7.96
CA LEU A 303 12.48 -6.02 -7.27
C LEU A 303 13.02 -6.42 -5.90
N HIS A 304 14.34 -6.62 -5.77
CA HIS A 304 14.99 -6.88 -4.49
C HIS A 304 14.68 -5.76 -3.48
N GLU A 305 14.92 -4.51 -3.85
CA GLU A 305 14.63 -3.34 -3.00
C GLU A 305 13.14 -3.21 -2.67
N VAL A 306 12.22 -3.44 -3.63
CA VAL A 306 10.77 -3.39 -3.35
C VAL A 306 10.40 -4.43 -2.29
N PHE A 307 10.96 -5.63 -2.36
CA PHE A 307 10.68 -6.65 -1.36
C PHE A 307 11.36 -6.35 -0.02
N GLN A 308 12.63 -5.92 -0.03
CA GLN A 308 13.41 -5.65 1.17
C GLN A 308 12.93 -4.41 1.93
N ASP A 309 12.72 -3.30 1.23
CA ASP A 309 12.48 -1.99 1.86
C ASP A 309 11.00 -1.71 2.10
N LEU A 310 10.10 -2.40 1.40
CA LEU A 310 8.66 -2.14 1.47
C LEU A 310 7.86 -3.39 1.86
N TRP A 311 7.96 -4.47 1.08
CA TRP A 311 7.14 -5.67 1.33
C TRP A 311 7.42 -6.26 2.72
N VAL A 312 8.69 -6.47 3.07
CA VAL A 312 9.08 -7.06 4.36
C VAL A 312 8.60 -6.20 5.54
N PRO A 313 8.93 -4.89 5.63
CA PRO A 313 8.48 -4.05 6.75
C PRO A 313 6.95 -3.92 6.85
N GLU A 314 6.26 -3.75 5.71
CA GLU A 314 4.79 -3.60 5.72
C GLU A 314 4.08 -4.90 6.12
N THR A 315 4.63 -6.05 5.74
CA THR A 315 4.08 -7.37 6.08
C THR A 315 4.35 -7.70 7.55
N ILE A 316 5.54 -7.37 8.08
CA ILE A 316 5.85 -7.44 9.51
C ILE A 316 4.82 -6.64 10.32
N ALA A 317 4.64 -5.36 9.96
CA ALA A 317 3.68 -4.48 10.63
C ALA A 317 2.24 -5.02 10.54
N PHE A 318 1.87 -5.72 9.46
CA PHE A 318 0.57 -6.38 9.37
C PHE A 318 0.47 -7.57 10.33
N VAL A 319 1.37 -8.55 10.22
CA VAL A 319 1.35 -9.77 11.05
C VAL A 319 1.37 -9.40 12.53
N ALA A 320 2.30 -8.53 12.94
CA ALA A 320 2.42 -8.10 14.32
C ALA A 320 1.17 -7.40 14.85
N ARG A 321 0.52 -6.54 14.06
CA ARG A 321 -0.76 -5.93 14.45
C ARG A 321 -1.87 -6.97 14.62
N GLN A 322 -1.91 -8.00 13.77
CA GLN A 322 -2.92 -9.05 13.89
C GLN A 322 -2.67 -9.93 15.12
N VAL A 323 -1.42 -10.34 15.36
CA VAL A 323 -1.02 -11.14 16.52
C VAL A 323 -1.29 -10.38 17.82
N ARG A 324 -0.84 -9.11 17.93
CA ARG A 324 -1.15 -8.26 19.10
C ARG A 324 -2.66 -8.11 19.33
N ARG A 325 -3.48 -8.04 18.27
CA ARG A 325 -4.95 -8.01 18.40
C ARG A 325 -5.52 -9.34 18.90
N GLY A 326 -4.95 -10.47 18.50
CA GLY A 326 -5.31 -11.80 18.98
C GLY A 326 -5.00 -11.95 20.48
N LEU A 327 -3.77 -11.65 20.89
CA LEU A 327 -3.32 -11.71 22.28
C LEU A 327 -4.19 -10.84 23.20
N ASN A 328 -4.50 -9.61 22.78
CA ASN A 328 -5.39 -8.71 23.53
C ASN A 328 -6.86 -9.16 23.61
N ARG A 329 -7.31 -10.02 22.68
CA ARG A 329 -8.65 -10.62 22.74
C ARG A 329 -8.69 -11.83 23.68
N GLY A 330 -7.67 -12.67 23.67
CA GLY A 330 -7.53 -13.79 24.62
C GLY A 330 -7.55 -13.32 26.07
N LEU A 331 -6.81 -12.24 26.38
CA LEU A 331 -6.79 -11.60 27.71
C LEU A 331 -8.16 -11.06 28.18
N ARG A 332 -9.07 -10.71 27.27
CA ARG A 332 -10.42 -10.22 27.60
C ARG A 332 -11.48 -11.33 27.63
N SER A 333 -11.21 -12.45 26.98
CA SER A 333 -12.11 -13.62 26.91
C SER A 333 -11.99 -14.53 28.15
N GLY A 334 -10.85 -14.48 28.85
CA GLY A 334 -10.60 -15.22 30.09
C GLY A 334 -11.51 -14.90 31.29
N GLY A 335 -12.41 -13.92 31.17
CA GLY A 335 -13.36 -13.54 32.24
C GLY A 335 -14.73 -14.23 32.17
N ARG A 336 -14.94 -15.22 31.30
CA ARG A 336 -16.27 -15.84 31.12
C ARG A 336 -16.23 -17.36 30.94
N SER A 337 -15.61 -18.06 31.86
CA SER A 337 -15.90 -19.48 32.12
C SER A 337 -15.52 -19.85 33.55
N GLY A 338 -16.52 -20.26 34.35
CA GLY A 338 -16.33 -21.02 35.58
C GLY A 338 -16.32 -20.21 36.89
N VAL A 339 -17.51 -19.99 37.46
CA VAL A 339 -17.64 -20.00 38.92
C VAL A 339 -17.44 -21.45 39.35
N GLY A 340 -16.35 -21.77 40.05
CA GLY A 340 -16.12 -23.13 40.56
C GLY A 340 -14.71 -23.44 41.03
N ALA A 341 -14.44 -23.07 42.29
CA ALA A 341 -13.62 -23.76 43.29
C ALA A 341 -12.12 -24.09 43.05
N TYR A 342 -11.33 -23.60 44.01
CA TYR A 342 -9.94 -23.89 44.38
C TYR A 342 -8.81 -23.22 43.58
N GLY A 343 -7.93 -22.57 44.35
CA GLY A 343 -6.84 -21.71 43.91
C GLY A 343 -5.77 -22.38 43.07
N ASP A 344 -4.89 -21.52 42.53
CA ASP A 344 -3.94 -21.71 41.45
C ASP A 344 -4.56 -21.70 40.05
N VAL A 345 -4.43 -20.57 39.34
CA VAL A 345 -3.65 -20.39 38.09
C VAL A 345 -4.04 -19.01 37.51
N ASP A 346 -3.38 -17.93 37.93
CA ASP A 346 -3.46 -16.62 37.25
C ASP A 346 -2.07 -16.03 36.91
N ALA A 347 -0.99 -16.76 37.23
CA ALA A 347 0.38 -16.39 36.88
C ALA A 347 0.85 -16.93 35.52
N GLY A 348 0.33 -18.07 35.06
CA GLY A 348 0.74 -18.71 33.80
C GLY A 348 0.28 -17.98 32.53
N SER A 349 -0.94 -17.43 32.53
CA SER A 349 -1.53 -16.70 31.39
C SER A 349 -0.77 -15.41 31.06
N ASN A 350 -0.34 -14.67 32.09
CA ASN A 350 0.43 -13.43 31.90
C ASN A 350 1.87 -13.71 31.45
N ASP A 351 2.50 -14.77 31.97
CA ASP A 351 3.87 -15.14 31.58
C ASP A 351 3.93 -15.71 30.16
N ASP A 352 2.93 -16.50 29.75
CA ASP A 352 2.83 -17.00 28.38
C ASP A 352 2.54 -15.86 27.37
N SER A 353 1.72 -14.88 27.75
CA SER A 353 1.45 -13.68 26.92
C SER A 353 2.71 -12.80 26.80
N ALA A 354 3.46 -12.64 27.88
CA ALA A 354 4.75 -11.94 27.87
C ALA A 354 5.77 -12.66 26.99
N ARG A 355 5.84 -14.00 27.06
CA ARG A 355 6.70 -14.83 26.18
C ARG A 355 6.30 -14.71 24.70
N ALA A 356 5.00 -14.71 24.38
CA ALA A 356 4.51 -14.49 23.02
C ALA A 356 4.81 -13.07 22.49
N MET A 357 4.67 -12.05 23.34
CA MET A 357 5.05 -10.67 22.99
C MET A 357 6.56 -10.53 22.76
N ALA A 358 7.39 -11.13 23.62
CA ALA A 358 8.84 -11.13 23.46
C ALA A 358 9.27 -11.89 22.18
N ALA A 359 8.63 -13.01 21.86
CA ALA A 359 8.86 -13.75 20.62
C ALA A 359 8.47 -12.92 19.38
N LEU A 360 7.38 -12.15 19.46
CA LEU A 360 6.96 -11.24 18.38
C LEU A 360 7.94 -10.07 18.21
N GLU A 361 8.38 -9.42 19.28
CA GLU A 361 9.36 -8.32 19.23
C GLU A 361 10.73 -8.80 18.71
N ALA A 362 11.15 -9.99 19.15
CA ALA A 362 12.36 -10.64 18.65
C ALA A 362 12.25 -11.05 17.18
N TRP A 363 11.04 -11.29 16.66
CA TRP A 363 10.79 -11.57 15.24
C TRP A 363 10.77 -10.28 14.40
N GLU A 364 10.17 -9.20 14.92
CA GLU A 364 10.10 -7.89 14.23
C GLU A 364 11.49 -7.30 13.92
N THR A 365 12.46 -7.57 14.78
CA THR A 365 13.83 -7.03 14.70
C THR A 365 14.85 -7.99 14.08
N ARG A 366 14.45 -9.23 13.76
CA ARG A 366 15.37 -10.25 13.26
C ARG A 366 15.67 -10.11 11.77
N GLU A 367 16.87 -10.48 11.36
CA GLU A 367 17.18 -10.62 9.93
C GLU A 367 16.44 -11.82 9.31
N GLY A 368 15.85 -11.60 8.13
CA GLY A 368 15.07 -12.60 7.42
C GLY A 368 13.88 -13.14 8.22
N PRO A 369 12.94 -12.29 8.67
CA PRO A 369 11.80 -12.72 9.50
C PRO A 369 10.91 -13.75 8.79
N PHE A 370 10.94 -13.77 7.45
CA PHE A 370 10.18 -14.68 6.61
C PHE A 370 10.91 -16.00 6.27
N LYS A 371 11.97 -16.37 7.01
CA LYS A 371 12.57 -17.72 6.98
C LYS A 371 11.71 -18.72 7.73
N THR A 372 11.68 -19.98 7.29
CA THR A 372 10.92 -21.07 7.92
C THR A 372 11.37 -21.31 9.36
N SER A 373 12.67 -21.26 9.64
CA SER A 373 13.20 -21.39 11.02
C SER A 373 12.75 -20.27 11.97
N ASN A 374 12.48 -19.07 11.43
CA ASN A 374 11.93 -17.96 12.20
C ASN A 374 10.42 -18.07 12.37
N PHE A 375 9.72 -18.65 11.39
CA PHE A 375 8.30 -18.98 11.50
C PHE A 375 8.04 -19.99 12.62
N GLU A 376 8.78 -21.08 12.66
CA GLU A 376 8.62 -22.15 13.67
C GLU A 376 8.78 -21.61 15.09
N LYS A 377 9.74 -20.70 15.30
CA LYS A 377 9.95 -20.03 16.59
C LYS A 377 8.80 -19.10 16.97
N LEU A 378 8.27 -18.35 15.99
CA LEU A 378 7.13 -17.45 16.22
C LEU A 378 5.84 -18.26 16.47
N SER A 379 5.61 -19.31 15.69
CA SER A 379 4.39 -20.11 15.77
C SER A 379 4.35 -20.95 17.04
N ALA A 380 5.47 -21.49 17.52
CA ALA A 380 5.55 -22.22 18.79
C ALA A 380 5.03 -21.41 19.98
N GLU A 381 5.26 -20.10 20.01
CA GLU A 381 4.81 -19.23 21.10
C GLU A 381 3.46 -18.56 20.84
N VAL A 382 3.10 -18.29 19.58
CA VAL A 382 1.85 -17.58 19.23
C VAL A 382 0.65 -18.52 19.06
N LEU A 383 0.86 -19.77 18.63
CA LEU A 383 -0.24 -20.74 18.40
C LEU A 383 -0.98 -21.13 19.68
N LYS A 384 -0.39 -20.91 20.86
CA LYS A 384 -1.00 -21.17 22.17
C LYS A 384 -2.22 -20.29 22.47
N PHE A 385 -2.40 -19.20 21.72
CA PHE A 385 -3.43 -18.17 21.94
C PHE A 385 -4.51 -18.11 20.83
N ASP A 386 -4.50 -19.06 19.88
CA ASP A 386 -5.55 -19.16 18.87
C ASP A 386 -6.63 -20.13 19.38
N ASP A 387 -7.77 -19.60 19.87
CA ASP A 387 -8.90 -20.33 20.48
C ASP A 387 -9.65 -21.29 19.51
N ARG A 388 -9.02 -21.77 18.43
CA ARG A 388 -9.67 -22.60 17.40
C ARG A 388 -9.03 -23.98 17.31
N PRO A 389 -9.83 -25.04 17.04
CA PRO A 389 -9.35 -26.41 16.99
C PRO A 389 -8.19 -26.54 16.00
N THR A 390 -7.12 -27.17 16.47
CA THR A 390 -5.76 -27.34 15.92
C THR A 390 -5.70 -27.95 14.50
N ASN A 391 -6.84 -28.27 13.89
CA ASN A 391 -6.97 -28.84 12.55
C ASN A 391 -7.02 -27.79 11.41
N GLU A 392 -7.05 -26.48 11.71
CA GLU A 392 -7.27 -25.43 10.69
C GLU A 392 -6.12 -24.46 10.42
N SER A 393 -4.95 -24.59 11.07
CA SER A 393 -3.73 -23.89 10.67
C SER A 393 -3.20 -24.50 9.36
N LYS A 394 -3.90 -24.22 8.25
CA LYS A 394 -3.61 -24.79 6.93
C LYS A 394 -2.35 -24.16 6.37
N MET A 395 -1.20 -24.77 6.69
CA MET A 395 0.02 -24.55 5.93
C MET A 395 -0.22 -25.02 4.50
N VAL A 396 -0.17 -24.10 3.55
CA VAL A 396 -0.36 -24.41 2.12
C VAL A 396 0.99 -24.36 1.43
N LEU A 397 1.37 -25.47 0.82
CA LEU A 397 2.56 -25.52 -0.02
C LEU A 397 2.26 -24.87 -1.37
N LYS A 398 3.14 -23.95 -1.79
CA LYS A 398 3.06 -23.31 -3.11
C LYS A 398 4.45 -23.09 -3.66
N THR A 399 4.62 -23.18 -4.99
CA THR A 399 5.91 -22.84 -5.58
C THR A 399 6.12 -21.32 -5.58
N ARG A 400 7.38 -20.87 -5.49
CA ARG A 400 7.70 -19.42 -5.62
C ARG A 400 7.18 -18.81 -6.91
N ARG A 401 7.20 -19.58 -8.00
CA ARG A 401 6.70 -19.14 -9.31
C ARG A 401 5.18 -18.97 -9.30
N ASP A 402 4.44 -19.91 -8.72
CA ASP A 402 2.98 -19.82 -8.64
C ASP A 402 2.54 -18.63 -7.78
N PHE A 403 3.24 -18.38 -6.66
CA PHE A 403 2.94 -17.21 -5.83
C PHE A 403 3.32 -15.89 -6.52
N ALA A 404 4.43 -15.86 -7.25
CA ALA A 404 4.80 -14.70 -8.08
C ALA A 404 3.77 -14.43 -9.19
N GLU A 405 3.19 -15.48 -9.78
CA GLU A 405 2.11 -15.37 -10.76
C GLU A 405 0.83 -14.78 -10.12
N GLU A 406 0.47 -15.22 -8.91
CA GLU A 406 -0.65 -14.65 -8.16
C GLU A 406 -0.44 -13.16 -7.85
N ILE A 407 0.79 -12.76 -7.47
CA ILE A 407 1.12 -11.35 -7.29
C ILE A 407 0.92 -10.59 -8.61
N PHE A 408 1.47 -11.08 -9.71
CA PHE A 408 1.37 -10.43 -11.02
C PHE A 408 -0.10 -10.26 -11.45
N VAL A 409 -0.90 -11.33 -11.32
CA VAL A 409 -2.33 -11.32 -11.65
C VAL A 409 -3.10 -10.36 -10.74
N ALA A 410 -2.85 -10.37 -9.43
CA ALA A 410 -3.54 -9.46 -8.51
C ALA A 410 -3.22 -7.98 -8.78
N LEU A 411 -2.00 -7.67 -9.25
CA LEU A 411 -1.59 -6.30 -9.62
C LEU A 411 -2.19 -5.84 -10.95
N MET A 412 -2.22 -6.71 -11.96
CA MET A 412 -2.56 -6.35 -13.34
C MET A 412 -4.02 -6.65 -13.72
N GLU A 413 -4.60 -7.70 -13.15
CA GLU A 413 -5.95 -8.20 -13.45
C GLU A 413 -6.92 -8.04 -12.27
N GLY A 414 -6.45 -7.50 -11.14
CA GLY A 414 -7.25 -7.23 -9.95
C GLY A 414 -8.49 -6.38 -10.25
N GLY A 415 -9.67 -6.86 -9.85
CA GLY A 415 -10.96 -6.22 -10.12
C GLY A 415 -11.77 -6.86 -11.26
N ARG A 416 -11.18 -7.78 -12.04
CA ARG A 416 -11.94 -8.60 -13.01
C ARG A 416 -12.68 -9.73 -12.31
N LYS A 417 -13.87 -10.08 -12.82
CA LYS A 417 -14.72 -11.14 -12.23
C LYS A 417 -13.95 -12.47 -12.20
N GLY A 418 -13.71 -12.99 -11.00
CA GLY A 418 -13.01 -14.26 -10.79
C GLY A 418 -11.54 -14.15 -10.39
N HIS A 419 -10.90 -12.99 -10.55
CA HIS A 419 -9.48 -12.80 -10.19
C HIS A 419 -9.33 -12.22 -8.77
N PRO A 420 -8.37 -12.73 -7.97
CA PRO A 420 -8.06 -12.15 -6.67
C PRO A 420 -7.49 -10.73 -6.82
N GLY A 421 -7.98 -9.81 -5.98
CA GLY A 421 -7.48 -8.43 -5.95
C GLY A 421 -6.23 -8.29 -5.08
N VAL A 422 -5.67 -7.09 -5.04
CA VAL A 422 -4.49 -6.74 -4.22
C VAL A 422 -4.73 -7.04 -2.74
N GLU A 423 -5.97 -6.97 -2.29
CA GLU A 423 -6.37 -7.26 -0.90
C GLU A 423 -6.04 -8.69 -0.47
N SER A 424 -5.83 -9.61 -1.41
CA SER A 424 -5.43 -11.00 -1.15
C SER A 424 -3.95 -11.18 -0.90
N ILE A 425 -3.11 -10.25 -1.37
CA ILE A 425 -1.64 -10.33 -1.34
C ILE A 425 -1.00 -9.24 -0.47
N ALA A 426 -1.74 -8.17 -0.14
CA ALA A 426 -1.22 -7.02 0.58
C ALA A 426 -2.23 -6.46 1.59
N PRO A 427 -1.74 -5.94 2.74
CA PRO A 427 -2.53 -5.14 3.67
C PRO A 427 -3.15 -3.89 3.00
N THR A 428 -4.26 -3.39 3.56
CA THR A 428 -5.02 -2.25 3.00
C THR A 428 -4.20 -0.98 2.81
N HIS A 429 -3.17 -0.74 3.62
CA HIS A 429 -2.36 0.48 3.57
C HIS A 429 -0.97 0.28 2.95
N SER A 430 -0.78 -0.82 2.25
CA SER A 430 0.51 -1.15 1.64
C SER A 430 0.82 -0.31 0.40
N THR A 431 2.08 0.10 0.27
CA THR A 431 2.54 0.97 -0.82
C THR A 431 3.26 0.21 -1.94
N TRP A 432 3.91 -0.91 -1.60
CA TRP A 432 4.63 -1.75 -2.58
C TRP A 432 3.77 -2.22 -3.78
N PRO A 433 2.46 -2.54 -3.65
CA PRO A 433 1.68 -3.02 -4.80
C PRO A 433 1.53 -1.94 -5.87
N SER A 434 1.37 -0.67 -5.44
CA SER A 434 1.23 0.46 -6.35
C SER A 434 2.54 0.78 -7.06
N ILE A 435 3.67 0.70 -6.34
CA ILE A 435 5.02 0.90 -6.90
C ILE A 435 5.33 -0.17 -7.95
N LEU A 436 5.12 -1.45 -7.61
CA LEU A 436 5.41 -2.56 -8.51
C LEU A 436 4.49 -2.54 -9.74
N ARG A 437 3.20 -2.23 -9.56
CA ARG A 437 2.26 -2.11 -10.68
C ARG A 437 2.66 -0.99 -11.65
N ALA A 438 3.00 0.19 -11.13
CA ALA A 438 3.44 1.30 -11.96
C ALA A 438 4.71 0.94 -12.74
N ALA A 439 5.68 0.26 -12.10
CA ALA A 439 6.86 -0.25 -12.79
C ALA A 439 6.51 -1.22 -13.93
N ILE A 440 5.63 -2.20 -13.68
CA ILE A 440 5.19 -3.17 -14.70
C ILE A 440 4.48 -2.47 -15.86
N GLN A 441 3.60 -1.51 -15.58
CA GLN A 441 2.80 -0.82 -16.60
C GLN A 441 3.62 0.11 -17.50
N HIS A 442 4.66 0.74 -16.95
CA HIS A 442 5.42 1.79 -17.64
C HIS A 442 6.79 1.31 -18.14
N THR A 443 7.25 0.10 -17.79
CA THR A 443 8.44 -0.49 -18.39
C THR A 443 8.13 -0.97 -19.80
N ARG A 444 8.78 -0.35 -20.81
CA ARG A 444 8.66 -0.71 -22.23
C ARG A 444 9.89 -1.50 -22.65
N GLY A 445 9.72 -2.70 -23.21
CA GLY A 445 10.84 -3.44 -23.79
C GLY A 445 10.57 -4.93 -23.97
N ALA A 446 11.21 -5.53 -24.98
CA ALA A 446 11.02 -6.93 -25.33
C ALA A 446 11.55 -7.92 -24.26
N PHE A 447 12.33 -7.45 -23.28
CA PHE A 447 12.78 -8.24 -22.13
C PHE A 447 11.82 -8.21 -20.92
N ALA A 448 10.83 -7.30 -20.90
CA ALA A 448 9.91 -7.13 -19.76
C ALA A 448 8.59 -7.89 -19.98
N THR A 449 8.66 -9.15 -20.41
CA THR A 449 7.46 -9.98 -20.62
C THR A 449 6.86 -10.43 -19.27
N ARG A 450 5.59 -10.86 -19.28
CA ARG A 450 4.93 -11.44 -18.08
C ARG A 450 5.79 -12.51 -17.40
N ALA A 451 6.35 -13.43 -18.18
CA ALA A 451 7.19 -14.50 -17.66
C ALA A 451 8.48 -13.98 -16.98
N GLN A 452 9.03 -12.87 -17.48
CA GLN A 452 10.22 -12.24 -16.92
C GLN A 452 9.92 -11.49 -15.62
N TRP A 453 8.79 -10.78 -15.56
CA TRP A 453 8.31 -10.18 -14.31
C TRP A 453 8.03 -11.23 -13.24
N VAL A 454 7.34 -12.31 -13.59
CA VAL A 454 7.04 -13.41 -12.66
C VAL A 454 8.31 -14.10 -12.17
N SER A 455 9.26 -14.37 -13.09
CA SER A 455 10.56 -14.96 -12.71
C SER A 455 11.38 -14.01 -11.84
N GLY A 456 11.37 -12.70 -12.15
CA GLY A 456 12.03 -11.67 -11.35
C GLY A 456 11.42 -11.55 -9.94
N ILE A 457 10.09 -11.58 -9.82
CA ILE A 457 9.40 -11.55 -8.51
C ILE A 457 9.78 -12.79 -7.69
N ALA A 458 9.79 -13.98 -8.30
CA ALA A 458 10.22 -15.22 -7.64
C ALA A 458 11.70 -15.16 -7.21
N ALA A 459 12.58 -14.60 -8.05
CA ALA A 459 14.00 -14.40 -7.71
C ALA A 459 14.18 -13.39 -6.58
N ALA A 460 13.39 -12.32 -6.56
CA ALA A 460 13.42 -11.33 -5.49
C ALA A 460 13.11 -11.96 -4.13
N MET A 461 12.08 -12.81 -4.06
CA MET A 461 11.76 -13.57 -2.82
C MET A 461 12.93 -14.43 -2.34
N VAL A 462 13.69 -15.04 -3.24
CA VAL A 462 14.90 -15.81 -2.87
C VAL A 462 15.98 -14.88 -2.33
N SER A 463 16.27 -13.79 -3.05
CA SER A 463 17.32 -12.84 -2.68
C SER A 463 17.04 -12.12 -1.34
N THR A 464 15.78 -12.00 -0.93
CA THR A 464 15.37 -11.40 0.35
C THR A 464 15.07 -12.43 1.44
N SER A 465 15.42 -13.71 1.22
CA SER A 465 15.21 -14.81 2.16
C SER A 465 13.75 -15.00 2.60
N ILE A 466 12.80 -14.87 1.67
CA ILE A 466 11.37 -15.13 1.89
C ILE A 466 11.08 -16.61 1.57
N GLU A 467 10.71 -17.36 2.60
CA GLU A 467 10.39 -18.79 2.55
C GLU A 467 8.93 -19.07 2.91
N TRP A 468 8.27 -18.15 3.61
CA TRP A 468 6.83 -18.23 3.87
C TRP A 468 6.19 -16.84 3.78
N VAL A 469 4.89 -16.82 3.51
CA VAL A 469 4.08 -15.60 3.44
C VAL A 469 2.71 -15.81 4.09
N PRO A 470 2.05 -14.75 4.58
CA PRO A 470 0.65 -14.85 5.01
C PRO A 470 -0.25 -15.26 3.82
N GLY A 471 -1.18 -16.15 4.08
CA GLY A 471 -2.13 -16.66 3.10
C GLY A 471 -3.33 -15.74 2.88
N SER A 472 -4.33 -16.23 2.14
CA SER A 472 -5.55 -15.46 1.88
C SER A 472 -6.80 -16.28 2.16
N HIS A 473 -7.70 -15.71 2.95
CA HIS A 473 -9.00 -16.30 3.28
C HIS A 473 -10.10 -15.35 2.81
N ARG A 474 -11.12 -15.88 2.12
CA ARG A 474 -12.19 -15.08 1.49
C ARG A 474 -11.65 -13.91 0.65
N ARG A 475 -10.56 -14.14 -0.10
CA ARG A 475 -9.87 -13.15 -0.95
C ARG A 475 -9.27 -11.95 -0.20
N ARG A 476 -9.01 -12.09 1.10
CA ARG A 476 -8.28 -11.10 1.91
C ARG A 476 -7.08 -11.74 2.58
N LEU A 477 -5.99 -11.00 2.67
CA LEU A 477 -4.78 -11.41 3.37
C LEU A 477 -5.11 -11.73 4.83
N THR A 478 -4.59 -12.85 5.33
CA THR A 478 -4.77 -13.30 6.71
C THR A 478 -3.47 -13.83 7.28
N HIS A 479 -3.29 -13.66 8.59
CA HIS A 479 -2.17 -14.25 9.34
C HIS A 479 -2.46 -15.70 9.77
N GLN A 480 -3.73 -16.13 9.72
CA GLN A 480 -4.17 -17.45 10.18
C GLN A 480 -3.83 -18.59 9.21
N GLN A 481 -3.61 -18.24 7.95
CA GLN A 481 -3.14 -19.17 6.93
C GLN A 481 -1.71 -18.79 6.57
N VAL A 482 -0.86 -19.78 6.39
CA VAL A 482 0.54 -19.56 6.00
C VAL A 482 0.80 -20.33 4.72
N VAL A 483 1.39 -19.66 3.75
CA VAL A 483 1.83 -20.27 2.50
C VAL A 483 3.33 -20.49 2.62
N GLN A 484 3.77 -21.75 2.62
CA GLN A 484 5.17 -22.10 2.57
C GLN A 484 5.62 -22.19 1.12
N LEU A 485 6.67 -21.45 0.78
CA LEU A 485 7.21 -21.35 -0.57
C LEU A 485 8.25 -22.45 -0.81
N VAL A 486 7.84 -23.46 -1.57
CA VAL A 486 8.64 -24.65 -1.88
C VAL A 486 9.16 -24.66 -3.32
N GLY A 487 10.12 -25.54 -3.58
CA GLY A 487 10.76 -25.70 -4.89
C GLY A 487 11.98 -24.80 -5.07
N ALA A 488 13.00 -25.35 -5.74
CA ALA A 488 14.11 -24.56 -6.25
C ALA A 488 13.52 -23.54 -7.21
N ALA A 489 13.76 -22.25 -6.98
CA ALA A 489 13.69 -21.30 -8.06
C ALA A 489 14.71 -21.83 -9.07
N ALA A 490 14.26 -22.44 -10.17
CA ALA A 490 15.14 -22.63 -11.30
C ALA A 490 15.76 -21.26 -11.49
N SER A 491 17.08 -21.16 -11.31
CA SER A 491 17.85 -20.02 -11.74
C SER A 491 17.68 -20.02 -13.25
N ALA A 492 16.53 -19.55 -13.73
CA ALA A 492 16.40 -19.06 -15.06
C ALA A 492 17.35 -17.87 -15.03
N THR A 493 18.59 -18.13 -15.41
CA THR A 493 19.59 -17.11 -15.68
C THR A 493 18.85 -16.12 -16.54
N ILE A 494 18.49 -14.97 -15.98
CA ILE A 494 17.62 -14.05 -16.67
C ILE A 494 18.53 -13.45 -17.75
N LEU A 495 18.37 -13.93 -18.98
CA LEU A 495 19.36 -13.72 -20.03
C LEU A 495 19.36 -12.26 -20.47
N ALA A 496 20.38 -11.51 -20.07
CA ALA A 496 20.56 -10.05 -20.26
C ALA A 496 20.65 -9.58 -21.74
N ALA A 497 20.32 -10.42 -22.72
CA ALA A 497 20.42 -10.09 -24.14
C ALA A 497 19.05 -9.82 -24.79
N ARG A 498 19.01 -8.87 -25.73
CA ARG A 498 17.83 -8.49 -26.53
C ARG A 498 17.19 -9.73 -27.18
N PRO A 499 15.85 -9.83 -27.24
CA PRO A 499 15.18 -10.87 -28.02
C PRO A 499 15.69 -10.89 -29.46
N ASP A 500 15.85 -12.09 -30.01
CA ASP A 500 16.35 -12.41 -31.36
C ASP A 500 17.82 -12.13 -31.67
N SER A 501 18.56 -11.54 -30.71
CA SER A 501 20.00 -11.30 -30.88
C SER A 501 20.80 -12.60 -30.92
N LEU A 502 21.83 -12.61 -31.76
CA LEU A 502 22.81 -13.70 -31.86
C LEU A 502 23.48 -13.97 -30.50
N LYS A 503 23.69 -12.92 -29.68
CA LYS A 503 24.19 -13.03 -28.30
C LYS A 503 23.19 -13.74 -27.39
N ARG A 504 21.88 -13.53 -27.56
CA ARG A 504 20.85 -14.27 -26.79
C ARG A 504 20.78 -15.71 -27.24
N ARG A 505 20.77 -15.99 -28.55
CA ARG A 505 20.83 -17.37 -29.07
C ARG A 505 22.10 -18.09 -28.63
N ALA A 506 23.23 -17.39 -28.58
CA ALA A 506 24.50 -17.92 -28.07
C ALA A 506 24.43 -18.17 -26.56
N LEU A 507 23.84 -17.27 -25.75
CA LEU A 507 23.70 -17.48 -24.31
C LEU A 507 22.64 -18.54 -23.96
N GLU A 508 21.56 -18.65 -24.75
CA GLU A 508 20.56 -19.74 -24.67
C GLU A 508 21.21 -21.08 -25.06
N ALA A 509 22.02 -21.11 -26.11
CA ALA A 509 22.80 -22.28 -26.51
C ALA A 509 23.92 -22.62 -25.51
N GLN A 510 24.55 -21.61 -24.89
CA GLN A 510 25.58 -21.79 -23.86
C GLN A 510 24.97 -22.21 -22.53
N SER A 511 23.75 -21.76 -22.19
CA SER A 511 22.99 -22.26 -21.03
C SER A 511 22.49 -23.69 -21.26
N ARG A 512 22.20 -24.07 -22.51
CA ARG A 512 21.97 -25.48 -22.88
C ARG A 512 23.26 -26.30 -22.81
N ARG A 513 24.41 -25.77 -23.26
CA ARG A 513 25.71 -26.46 -23.24
C ARG A 513 26.39 -26.49 -21.87
N SER A 514 26.17 -25.51 -20.98
CA SER A 514 26.74 -25.49 -19.63
C SER A 514 26.05 -26.50 -18.70
N VAL A 515 24.80 -26.89 -19.02
CA VAL A 515 24.13 -28.05 -18.43
C VAL A 515 24.81 -29.36 -18.86
N ASP A 516 25.44 -29.38 -20.04
CA ASP A 516 26.06 -30.59 -20.62
C ASP A 516 27.58 -30.71 -20.38
N SER A 517 28.29 -29.64 -20.01
CA SER A 517 29.78 -29.58 -20.03
C SER A 517 30.47 -29.24 -18.71
N SER A 518 29.84 -29.49 -17.55
CA SER A 518 30.58 -29.44 -16.28
C SER A 518 31.32 -30.75 -16.00
N ASP A 519 32.54 -30.84 -16.50
CA ASP A 519 33.57 -31.70 -15.95
C ASP A 519 33.83 -31.33 -14.49
N GLY A 520 33.80 -32.34 -13.61
CA GLY A 520 34.23 -32.22 -12.20
C GLY A 520 33.16 -32.54 -11.14
N LYS A 521 32.89 -33.83 -10.92
CA LYS A 521 32.45 -34.44 -9.65
C LYS A 521 31.37 -33.70 -8.81
N ARG A 522 30.23 -33.32 -9.41
CA ARG A 522 28.96 -33.23 -8.66
C ARG A 522 27.95 -34.17 -9.31
N ALA A 523 27.50 -35.16 -8.55
CA ALA A 523 26.51 -36.12 -9.00
C ALA A 523 25.31 -35.38 -9.60
N LYS A 524 24.97 -35.69 -10.85
CA LYS A 524 23.79 -35.20 -11.55
C LYS A 524 22.55 -35.43 -10.66
N ILE A 525 22.08 -34.40 -9.96
CA ILE A 525 20.74 -34.44 -9.37
C ILE A 525 19.78 -34.24 -10.55
N ARG A 526 19.45 -35.34 -11.23
CA ARG A 526 18.25 -35.40 -12.07
C ARG A 526 17.10 -34.88 -11.19
N PRO A 527 16.22 -33.98 -11.67
CA PRO A 527 15.03 -33.59 -10.92
C PRO A 527 14.24 -34.86 -10.63
N ARG A 528 14.40 -35.37 -9.41
CA ARG A 528 13.76 -36.57 -8.95
C ARG A 528 12.44 -36.07 -8.36
N ILE A 529 11.33 -36.48 -8.97
CA ILE A 529 10.03 -36.26 -8.36
C ILE A 529 10.04 -37.07 -7.07
N ASP A 530 10.18 -36.39 -5.94
CA ASP A 530 10.05 -37.02 -4.64
C ASP A 530 8.56 -37.11 -4.31
N LEU A 531 8.03 -38.32 -4.38
CA LEU A 531 6.64 -38.62 -4.04
C LEU A 531 6.45 -38.84 -2.53
N GLY A 532 7.53 -38.80 -1.74
CA GLY A 532 7.48 -39.04 -0.30
C GLY A 532 7.23 -40.50 0.10
N CYS A 533 7.26 -41.43 -0.85
CA CYS A 533 6.97 -42.86 -0.65
C CYS A 533 8.12 -43.74 -1.17
N LYS A 534 8.35 -44.89 -0.53
CA LYS A 534 9.27 -45.91 -1.06
C LYS A 534 8.56 -46.71 -2.17
N MET A 535 9.25 -46.93 -3.28
CA MET A 535 8.77 -47.72 -4.42
C MET A 535 9.52 -49.08 -4.48
N PRO A 536 8.85 -50.20 -4.80
CA PRO A 536 7.40 -50.37 -5.06
C PRO A 536 6.54 -50.06 -3.83
N PHE A 537 5.27 -49.66 -4.05
CA PHE A 537 4.41 -49.20 -2.95
C PHE A 537 3.97 -50.39 -2.07
N LYS A 538 4.51 -50.48 -0.85
CA LYS A 538 4.13 -51.51 0.14
C LYS A 538 2.90 -51.17 0.96
N GLN A 539 2.51 -49.89 0.96
CA GLN A 539 1.39 -49.34 1.70
C GLN A 539 0.69 -48.31 0.82
N VAL A 540 -0.61 -48.14 1.04
CA VAL A 540 -1.39 -47.11 0.35
C VAL A 540 -0.86 -45.73 0.77
N PRO A 541 -0.52 -44.82 -0.16
CA PRO A 541 -0.05 -43.49 0.19
C PRO A 541 -1.06 -42.69 1.02
N ASP A 542 -0.59 -41.93 2.02
CA ASP A 542 -1.41 -41.17 2.97
C ASP A 542 -2.52 -40.32 2.33
N ILE A 543 -2.22 -39.66 1.21
CA ILE A 543 -3.20 -38.79 0.51
C ILE A 543 -4.35 -39.60 -0.09
N VAL A 544 -4.06 -40.82 -0.56
CA VAL A 544 -5.06 -41.75 -1.09
C VAL A 544 -5.88 -42.32 0.06
N GLU A 545 -5.22 -42.75 1.15
CA GLU A 545 -5.88 -43.26 2.34
C GLU A 545 -6.81 -42.22 3.01
N LYS A 546 -6.33 -40.97 3.15
CA LYS A 546 -7.16 -39.83 3.61
C LYS A 546 -8.36 -39.61 2.69
N GLY A 547 -8.17 -39.73 1.38
CA GLY A 547 -9.26 -39.61 0.39
C GLY A 547 -10.34 -40.66 0.58
N PHE A 548 -9.96 -41.94 0.70
CA PHE A 548 -10.91 -43.02 0.96
C PHE A 548 -11.58 -42.88 2.33
N THR A 549 -10.86 -42.43 3.35
CA THR A 549 -11.40 -42.17 4.69
C THR A 549 -12.44 -41.05 4.67
N GLU A 550 -12.16 -39.96 3.96
CA GLU A 550 -13.10 -38.84 3.82
C GLU A 550 -14.34 -39.26 3.02
N ILE A 551 -14.19 -40.06 1.98
CA ILE A 551 -15.33 -40.65 1.24
C ILE A 551 -16.16 -41.54 2.18
N ARG A 552 -15.55 -42.38 3.01
CA ARG A 552 -16.27 -43.18 4.01
C ARG A 552 -17.06 -42.29 4.97
N ARG A 553 -16.47 -41.18 5.42
CA ARG A 553 -17.14 -40.20 6.29
C ARG A 553 -18.32 -39.52 5.59
N LEU A 554 -18.16 -39.11 4.34
CA LEU A 554 -19.18 -38.42 3.55
C LEU A 554 -20.39 -39.31 3.27
N PHE A 555 -20.16 -40.59 2.94
CA PHE A 555 -21.22 -41.53 2.58
C PHE A 555 -21.66 -42.45 3.74
N ALA A 556 -21.12 -42.30 4.95
CA ALA A 556 -21.53 -43.06 6.14
C ALA A 556 -23.04 -42.94 6.46
N LYS A 557 -23.65 -41.78 6.17
CA LYS A 557 -25.10 -41.53 6.29
C LYS A 557 -25.81 -41.39 4.94
N GLY A 558 -25.10 -41.66 3.84
CA GLY A 558 -25.56 -41.45 2.47
C GLY A 558 -25.83 -42.76 1.75
N ASP A 559 -25.67 -42.72 0.42
CA ASP A 559 -25.86 -43.86 -0.47
C ASP A 559 -24.87 -45.00 -0.15
N GLN A 560 -25.40 -46.08 0.42
CA GLN A 560 -24.61 -47.25 0.80
C GLN A 560 -24.01 -47.96 -0.41
N GLY A 561 -24.62 -47.87 -1.59
CA GLY A 561 -24.07 -48.51 -2.79
C GLY A 561 -22.80 -47.81 -3.30
N VAL A 562 -22.72 -46.49 -3.15
CA VAL A 562 -21.50 -45.72 -3.45
C VAL A 562 -20.40 -46.07 -2.44
N LEU A 563 -20.76 -46.17 -1.16
CA LEU A 563 -19.83 -46.54 -0.10
C LEU A 563 -19.25 -47.95 -0.32
N SER A 564 -20.12 -48.94 -0.61
CA SER A 564 -19.72 -50.30 -0.92
C SER A 564 -18.74 -50.35 -2.12
N HIS A 565 -18.97 -49.54 -3.16
CA HIS A 565 -18.07 -49.45 -4.31
C HIS A 565 -16.68 -48.94 -3.96
N TYR A 566 -16.58 -47.89 -3.14
CA TYR A 566 -15.28 -47.38 -2.68
C TYR A 566 -14.59 -48.34 -1.71
N CYS A 567 -15.34 -49.12 -0.92
CA CYS A 567 -14.78 -50.18 -0.09
C CYS A 567 -14.18 -51.30 -0.94
N VAL A 568 -14.84 -51.71 -2.03
CA VAL A 568 -14.29 -52.67 -3.01
C VAL A 568 -13.03 -52.11 -3.69
N ALA A 569 -13.06 -50.84 -4.12
CA ALA A 569 -11.89 -50.19 -4.72
C ALA A 569 -10.70 -50.13 -3.75
N TYR A 570 -10.94 -49.82 -2.47
CA TYR A 570 -9.88 -49.79 -1.46
C TYR A 570 -9.30 -51.18 -1.17
N ARG A 571 -10.13 -52.22 -1.08
CA ARG A 571 -9.67 -53.61 -0.91
C ARG A 571 -8.86 -54.07 -2.12
N CYS A 572 -9.37 -53.82 -3.32
CA CYS A 572 -8.69 -54.12 -4.57
C CYS A 572 -7.33 -53.40 -4.67
N LEU A 573 -7.25 -52.13 -4.25
CA LEU A 573 -5.99 -51.39 -4.17
C LEU A 573 -4.99 -52.06 -3.21
N ALA A 574 -5.44 -52.42 -2.01
CA ALA A 574 -4.60 -53.01 -0.98
C ALA A 574 -4.05 -54.38 -1.40
N GLU A 575 -4.85 -55.17 -2.13
CA GLU A 575 -4.44 -56.48 -2.68
C GLU A 575 -3.48 -56.36 -3.88
N CYS A 576 -3.51 -55.23 -4.60
CA CYS A 576 -2.69 -54.99 -5.79
C CYS A 576 -1.42 -54.16 -5.50
N LEU A 577 -1.07 -53.95 -4.23
CA LEU A 577 0.20 -53.29 -3.89
C LEU A 577 1.38 -54.13 -4.40
N GLU A 578 2.46 -53.45 -4.77
CA GLU A 578 3.65 -54.05 -5.41
C GLU A 578 3.44 -54.58 -6.86
N ASP A 579 2.24 -54.52 -7.42
CA ASP A 579 2.03 -54.72 -8.88
C ASP A 579 2.56 -53.49 -9.65
N PRO A 580 3.48 -53.67 -10.63
CA PRO A 580 4.00 -52.57 -11.45
C PRO A 580 2.95 -51.66 -12.09
N LEU A 581 1.79 -52.18 -12.49
CA LEU A 581 0.71 -51.37 -13.08
C LEU A 581 -0.04 -50.56 -12.02
N CYS A 582 -0.22 -51.13 -10.83
CA CYS A 582 -0.78 -50.44 -9.67
C CYS A 582 0.17 -49.36 -9.15
N ASP A 583 1.47 -49.65 -9.13
CA ASP A 583 2.52 -48.69 -8.79
C ASP A 583 2.52 -47.50 -9.76
N LEU A 584 2.41 -47.75 -11.07
CA LEU A 584 2.31 -46.67 -12.07
C LEU A 584 1.05 -45.82 -11.88
N MET A 585 -0.09 -46.45 -11.58
CA MET A 585 -1.34 -45.75 -11.25
C MET A 585 -1.16 -44.84 -10.03
N LEU A 586 -0.49 -45.32 -8.97
CA LEU A 586 -0.20 -44.54 -7.77
C LEU A 586 0.75 -43.38 -8.07
N ILE A 587 1.80 -43.57 -8.87
CA ILE A 587 2.68 -42.48 -9.34
C ILE A 587 1.88 -41.38 -10.05
N LEU A 588 1.03 -41.76 -11.02
CA LEU A 588 0.22 -40.81 -11.79
C LEU A 588 -0.76 -40.05 -10.89
N THR A 589 -1.40 -40.77 -9.96
CA THR A 589 -2.32 -40.18 -8.99
C THR A 589 -1.61 -39.18 -8.09
N LEU A 590 -0.48 -39.56 -7.49
CA LEU A 590 0.30 -38.70 -6.61
C LEU A 590 0.82 -37.47 -7.35
N THR A 591 1.26 -37.62 -8.60
CA THR A 591 1.74 -36.53 -9.44
C THR A 591 0.62 -35.50 -9.70
N ILE A 592 -0.58 -35.97 -10.05
CA ILE A 592 -1.72 -35.09 -10.35
C ILE A 592 -2.27 -34.45 -9.07
N ALA A 593 -2.37 -35.21 -7.97
CA ALA A 593 -2.84 -34.70 -6.68
C ALA A 593 -1.88 -33.66 -6.07
N SER A 594 -0.58 -33.77 -6.37
CA SER A 594 0.45 -32.83 -5.92
C SER A 594 0.59 -31.59 -6.82
N SER A 595 -0.15 -31.52 -7.93
CA SER A 595 -0.12 -30.37 -8.84
C SER A 595 -0.71 -29.11 -8.20
N SER A 596 -0.10 -27.95 -8.44
CA SER A 596 -0.60 -26.65 -7.97
C SER A 596 -1.92 -26.25 -8.63
N ALA A 597 -2.24 -26.85 -9.78
CA ALA A 597 -3.49 -26.71 -10.50
C ALA A 597 -4.09 -28.08 -10.82
N THR A 598 -5.40 -28.26 -10.64
CA THR A 598 -6.08 -29.50 -11.04
C THR A 598 -6.27 -29.51 -12.55
N PRO A 599 -5.67 -30.48 -13.28
CA PRO A 599 -5.81 -30.57 -14.73
C PRO A 599 -7.23 -31.04 -15.10
N GLU A 600 -7.79 -30.44 -16.14
CA GLU A 600 -9.10 -30.75 -16.69
C GLU A 600 -8.98 -30.88 -18.21
N ILE A 601 -9.56 -31.94 -18.77
CA ILE A 601 -9.69 -32.11 -20.22
C ILE A 601 -11.11 -31.67 -20.58
N ARG A 602 -11.23 -30.57 -21.33
CA ARG A 602 -12.55 -30.12 -21.82
C ARG A 602 -12.99 -31.02 -22.97
N PRO A 603 -14.32 -31.21 -23.16
CA PRO A 603 -14.83 -31.91 -24.34
C PRO A 603 -14.20 -31.33 -25.62
N ASN A 604 -13.74 -32.19 -26.53
CA ASN A 604 -13.10 -31.84 -27.80
C ASN A 604 -11.73 -31.12 -27.72
N THR A 605 -11.03 -31.20 -26.58
CA THR A 605 -9.66 -30.65 -26.47
C THR A 605 -8.63 -31.76 -26.23
N LYS A 606 -7.47 -31.66 -26.90
CA LYS A 606 -6.32 -32.57 -26.73
C LYS A 606 -5.27 -32.04 -25.73
N VAL A 607 -5.60 -30.97 -24.98
CA VAL A 607 -4.67 -30.26 -24.10
C VAL A 607 -5.28 -30.14 -22.70
N PHE A 608 -4.46 -30.31 -21.67
CA PHE A 608 -4.87 -30.06 -20.28
C PHE A 608 -5.15 -28.57 -20.06
N ASN A 609 -6.32 -28.27 -19.52
CA ASN A 609 -6.69 -26.95 -19.04
C ASN A 609 -6.66 -26.93 -17.51
N VAL A 610 -6.50 -25.75 -16.92
CA VAL A 610 -6.63 -25.56 -15.48
C VAL A 610 -8.12 -25.38 -15.14
N THR A 611 -8.61 -26.18 -14.20
CA THR A 611 -9.99 -26.02 -13.72
C THR A 611 -10.17 -24.72 -12.92
N THR A 612 -11.38 -24.16 -12.92
CA THR A 612 -11.70 -22.90 -12.19
C THR A 612 -11.93 -23.10 -10.69
N LYS A 613 -12.21 -24.34 -10.25
CA LYS A 613 -12.39 -24.70 -8.84
C LYS A 613 -11.42 -25.82 -8.47
N ARG A 614 -10.48 -25.51 -7.58
CA ARG A 614 -9.53 -26.50 -7.06
C ARG A 614 -10.31 -27.61 -6.35
N ARG A 615 -10.12 -28.86 -6.79
CA ARG A 615 -10.69 -30.04 -6.13
C ARG A 615 -9.86 -30.36 -4.89
N ASP A 616 -10.50 -30.95 -3.88
CA ASP A 616 -9.77 -31.50 -2.74
C ASP A 616 -8.79 -32.57 -3.24
N PRO A 617 -7.47 -32.42 -3.00
CA PRO A 617 -6.47 -33.35 -3.51
C PRO A 617 -6.66 -34.81 -3.05
N ALA A 618 -7.17 -35.02 -1.84
CA ALA A 618 -7.38 -36.36 -1.29
C ALA A 618 -8.60 -37.03 -1.94
N LEU A 619 -9.72 -36.30 -2.08
CA LEU A 619 -10.89 -36.80 -2.79
C LEU A 619 -10.59 -37.05 -4.28
N LEU A 620 -9.82 -36.16 -4.91
CA LEU A 620 -9.36 -36.35 -6.28
C LEU A 620 -8.52 -37.62 -6.41
N ALA A 621 -7.59 -37.86 -5.49
CA ALA A 621 -6.73 -39.03 -5.50
C ALA A 621 -7.55 -40.33 -5.40
N ALA A 622 -8.48 -40.42 -4.44
CA ALA A 622 -9.33 -41.59 -4.27
C ALA A 622 -10.25 -41.84 -5.49
N ASN A 623 -10.80 -40.78 -6.08
CA ASN A 623 -11.61 -40.88 -7.30
C ASN A 623 -10.79 -41.35 -8.52
N MET A 624 -9.57 -40.84 -8.66
CA MET A 624 -8.66 -41.24 -9.74
C MET A 624 -8.26 -42.71 -9.62
N VAL A 625 -7.84 -43.15 -8.43
CA VAL A 625 -7.50 -44.55 -8.16
C VAL A 625 -8.69 -45.45 -8.45
N THR A 626 -9.88 -45.10 -7.95
CA THR A 626 -11.10 -45.88 -8.20
C THR A 626 -11.38 -46.04 -9.70
N ARG A 627 -11.28 -44.95 -10.48
CA ARG A 627 -11.50 -45.00 -11.93
C ARG A 627 -10.43 -45.78 -12.69
N MET A 628 -9.16 -45.62 -12.30
CA MET A 628 -8.06 -46.34 -12.93
C MET A 628 -8.12 -47.84 -12.62
N LEU A 629 -8.55 -48.23 -11.41
CA LEU A 629 -8.76 -49.62 -11.03
C LEU A 629 -9.86 -50.31 -11.85
N TRP A 630 -10.90 -49.60 -12.31
CA TRP A 630 -11.88 -50.19 -13.23
C TRP A 630 -11.21 -50.74 -14.49
N PHE A 631 -10.17 -50.07 -15.00
CA PHE A 631 -9.45 -50.53 -16.19
C PHE A 631 -8.36 -51.56 -15.85
N LEU A 632 -7.69 -51.41 -14.71
CA LEU A 632 -6.58 -52.30 -14.32
C LEU A 632 -7.05 -53.65 -13.76
N ARG A 633 -8.25 -53.69 -13.17
CA ARG A 633 -8.88 -54.87 -12.55
C ARG A 633 -10.38 -54.89 -12.84
N PRO A 634 -10.79 -55.08 -14.11
CA PRO A 634 -12.20 -55.04 -14.49
C PRO A 634 -13.03 -56.09 -13.74
N ASP A 635 -12.46 -57.26 -13.43
CA ASP A 635 -13.15 -58.37 -12.76
C ASP A 635 -13.51 -58.08 -11.29
N ALA A 636 -12.86 -57.09 -10.67
CA ALA A 636 -13.12 -56.69 -9.30
C ALA A 636 -14.38 -55.81 -9.16
N PHE A 637 -14.95 -55.33 -10.28
CA PHE A 637 -16.07 -54.38 -10.28
C PHE A 637 -17.26 -54.88 -11.12
N PRO A 638 -18.51 -54.62 -10.70
CA PRO A 638 -19.68 -54.94 -11.52
C PRO A 638 -19.81 -53.99 -12.72
N TRP A 639 -19.94 -54.54 -13.94
CA TRP A 639 -20.11 -53.75 -15.17
C TRP A 639 -21.55 -53.73 -15.68
N ASP A 640 -22.19 -54.90 -15.73
CA ASP A 640 -23.53 -55.06 -16.34
C ASP A 640 -24.66 -54.80 -15.35
N LYS A 641 -24.55 -55.37 -14.14
CA LYS A 641 -25.55 -55.31 -13.07
C LYS A 641 -24.87 -55.13 -11.72
N ASP A 642 -25.58 -54.48 -10.80
CA ASP A 642 -25.15 -54.32 -9.42
C ASP A 642 -24.96 -55.70 -8.76
N ARG A 643 -23.96 -55.82 -7.90
CA ARG A 643 -23.61 -57.07 -7.21
C ARG A 643 -23.49 -56.82 -5.72
N ASP A 644 -24.28 -57.53 -4.91
CA ASP A 644 -24.19 -57.54 -3.43
C ASP A 644 -24.06 -56.13 -2.82
N SER A 645 -24.97 -55.23 -3.21
CA SER A 645 -25.02 -53.79 -2.85
C SER A 645 -23.96 -52.87 -3.49
N VAL A 646 -23.06 -53.38 -4.34
CA VAL A 646 -22.08 -52.59 -5.09
C VAL A 646 -22.67 -52.13 -6.41
N LEU A 647 -22.65 -50.82 -6.65
CA LEU A 647 -23.17 -50.21 -7.88
C LEU A 647 -22.33 -50.57 -9.11
N ARG A 648 -22.97 -50.81 -10.25
CA ARG A 648 -22.25 -51.00 -11.51
C ARG A 648 -21.46 -49.75 -11.92
N VAL A 649 -20.35 -49.95 -12.63
CA VAL A 649 -19.42 -48.88 -13.05
C VAL A 649 -20.12 -47.74 -13.80
N SER A 650 -21.14 -48.04 -14.63
CA SER A 650 -21.89 -47.02 -15.36
C SER A 650 -22.71 -46.09 -14.46
N GLU A 651 -23.30 -46.61 -13.38
CA GLU A 651 -24.02 -45.81 -12.37
C GLU A 651 -23.06 -45.09 -11.44
N MET A 652 -21.98 -45.76 -11.03
CA MET A 652 -20.92 -45.13 -10.25
C MET A 652 -20.29 -43.96 -11.00
N THR A 653 -20.10 -44.08 -12.32
CA THR A 653 -19.57 -42.99 -13.16
C THR A 653 -20.47 -41.76 -13.14
N LYS A 654 -21.80 -41.96 -13.17
CA LYS A 654 -22.78 -40.86 -13.03
C LYS A 654 -22.69 -40.22 -11.65
N LYS A 655 -22.62 -41.01 -10.58
CA LYS A 655 -22.56 -40.48 -9.20
C LYS A 655 -21.24 -39.77 -8.88
N ILE A 656 -20.11 -40.24 -9.42
CA ILE A 656 -18.81 -39.54 -9.35
C ILE A 656 -18.81 -38.27 -10.21
N GLY A 657 -19.59 -38.23 -11.29
CA GLY A 657 -19.74 -37.07 -12.17
C GLY A 657 -20.73 -36.00 -11.68
N GLU A 658 -21.81 -36.40 -11.00
CA GLU A 658 -22.88 -35.54 -10.48
C GLU A 658 -22.62 -35.04 -9.05
N SER A 659 -21.84 -35.76 -8.26
CA SER A 659 -21.36 -35.29 -6.95
C SER A 659 -20.44 -34.09 -7.17
N ARG A 660 -21.03 -32.88 -7.15
CA ARG A 660 -20.33 -31.63 -6.96
C ARG A 660 -19.69 -31.64 -5.56
N LEU A 661 -18.50 -32.22 -5.47
CA LEU A 661 -17.53 -32.01 -4.39
C LEU A 661 -16.36 -31.19 -4.93
#